data_AF-A0A8T3YRN7-F1
#
_entry.id   AF-A0A8T3YRN7-F1
#
_cell.length_a   1.000
_cell.length_b   1.000
_cell.length_c   1.000
_cell.angle_alpha   90.00
_cell.angle_beta   90.00
_cell.angle_gamma   90.00
#
_symmetry.space_group_name_H-M   'P 1'
#
loop_
_entity.id
_entity.type
_entity.pdbx_description
1 polymer ?
#
loop_
_entity_poly.entity_id
_entity_poly.type
_entity_poly.pdbx_seq_one_letter_code
_entity_poly.pdbx_strand_id
1 'polypeptide(L)'
;MKKLYAFLVMAIYLISLVPFAFAQDNEADESTNQGEDLDKLIIDIRAFIVENPHDNVDACVGDVQNVYWAENADFVKDAAKHFCIAWNNNNADEQKKMDDLISKIRTLVMQNPHDNIDACVGDVQNVYWAENADFVKDTAKHFCKAWSTLSSENDETDETEDETPVAVPSPDKIKDGTAVLPVSKFKGKKLGQMVNSVKEDKEARGALVSRLAKLDKEIRKLVFETDHDNVDACVGDVQNKFWEEPADYVKHFALYHCNIWAMKEAKKDMKEGAEEKVSALKALPAYDLQKAMNVIKNNPELLEKLTSLSQKEKEVMSKYFTRARYKWCLENPEKCKETLKEIVKPQVVKRRIIAKEELSESRQRYLRAKEAYKNELEEMRARQARFLELKKLKEEGSKEYSETEMVDTAKDYLLRSIDMLKNHLTTIEERVKSSESLTEAEVSQKVKEIEDGLAKLDDLRARVDAATTKEELKVVIDELKDFWKEYRLVTKGQALELMQDKMKDILVRTNVLERKLDQMLQGAELRGIEIPEEVNALINTFSGQIEKARTLYTESRDIKNKATEIRKEGFDTKETQEEFNNLIVESNKKLQEARDAVTEAHKTLAEIITKILKVYNGKLPETTPEDIASQAEAEESAEAGIEA
;
A
#
# COMPACT_ATOMS: atom_id res chain seq x y z
N MET A 1 -37.29 33.83 26.25
CA MET A 1 -36.14 33.24 26.97
C MET A 1 -35.93 31.73 26.72
N LYS A 2 -36.96 30.86 26.76
CA LYS A 2 -36.77 29.40 26.54
C LYS A 2 -36.22 29.00 25.15
N LYS A 3 -36.60 29.72 24.07
CA LYS A 3 -36.05 29.50 22.71
C LYS A 3 -34.57 29.93 22.55
N LEU A 4 -34.13 30.91 23.34
CA LEU A 4 -32.73 31.36 23.36
C LEU A 4 -31.84 30.38 24.13
N TYR A 5 -32.40 29.72 25.16
CA TYR A 5 -31.74 28.64 25.90
C TYR A 5 -31.57 27.36 25.06
N ALA A 6 -32.57 26.98 24.25
CA ALA A 6 -32.45 25.84 23.34
C ALA A 6 -31.36 26.04 22.28
N PHE A 7 -31.25 27.25 21.72
CA PHE A 7 -30.21 27.60 20.75
C PHE A 7 -28.81 27.62 21.38
N LEU A 8 -28.69 28.10 22.63
CA LEU A 8 -27.42 28.14 23.36
C LEU A 8 -26.97 26.75 23.84
N VAL A 9 -27.90 25.88 24.23
CA VAL A 9 -27.62 24.48 24.57
C VAL A 9 -27.24 23.67 23.34
N MET A 10 -27.91 23.87 22.19
CA MET A 10 -27.53 23.23 20.93
C MET A 10 -26.18 23.75 20.41
N ALA A 11 -25.89 25.05 20.55
CA ALA A 11 -24.60 25.63 20.17
C ALA A 11 -23.46 25.26 21.15
N ILE A 12 -23.75 24.85 22.38
CA ILE A 12 -22.76 24.26 23.30
C ILE A 12 -22.58 22.77 23.01
N TYR A 13 -23.67 22.06 22.67
CA TYR A 13 -23.64 20.65 22.24
C TYR A 13 -22.84 20.45 20.94
N LEU A 14 -23.01 21.35 19.97
CA LEU A 14 -22.24 21.36 18.72
C LEU A 14 -20.76 21.69 18.93
N ILE A 15 -20.40 22.39 20.01
CA ILE A 15 -19.00 22.67 20.39
C ILE A 15 -18.41 21.54 21.20
N SER A 16 -19.20 20.86 22.04
CA SER A 16 -18.75 19.66 22.75
C SER A 16 -18.53 18.46 21.82
N LEU A 17 -19.09 18.48 20.60
CA LEU A 17 -18.78 17.50 19.55
C LEU A 17 -17.49 17.84 18.78
N VAL A 18 -16.92 19.04 18.95
CA VAL A 18 -15.71 19.46 18.22
C VAL A 18 -14.47 18.69 18.67
N PRO A 19 -14.20 18.47 19.97
CA PRO A 19 -13.12 17.58 20.41
C PRO A 19 -13.32 16.12 19.99
N PHE A 20 -14.58 15.65 19.85
CA PHE A 20 -14.90 14.30 19.40
C PHE A 20 -14.54 14.09 17.91
N ALA A 21 -14.79 15.11 17.09
CA ALA A 21 -14.40 15.13 15.68
C ALA A 21 -12.91 15.48 15.43
N PHE A 22 -12.10 15.56 16.49
CA PHE A 22 -10.62 15.70 16.41
C PHE A 22 -9.88 14.59 17.17
N ALA A 23 -10.55 13.87 18.08
CA ALA A 23 -10.07 12.60 18.60
C ALA A 23 -10.02 11.54 17.48
N GLN A 24 -11.03 11.50 16.59
CA GLN A 24 -11.04 10.60 15.43
C GLN A 24 -9.94 10.85 14.37
N ASP A 25 -9.34 12.05 14.31
CA ASP A 25 -8.30 12.36 13.31
C ASP A 25 -6.87 11.98 13.77
N ASN A 26 -6.69 11.44 14.99
CA ASN A 26 -5.44 10.80 15.44
C ASN A 26 -5.64 9.47 16.22
N GLU A 27 -6.88 9.06 16.54
CA GLU A 27 -7.18 7.72 17.10
C GLU A 27 -7.45 6.67 16.01
N ALA A 28 -7.39 6.99 14.72
CA ALA A 28 -7.48 5.98 13.65
C ALA A 28 -6.27 5.03 13.57
N ASP A 29 -5.25 5.22 14.43
CA ASP A 29 -4.18 4.24 14.72
C ASP A 29 -4.34 3.61 16.13
N GLU A 30 -5.36 3.96 16.93
CA GLU A 30 -5.65 3.35 18.26
C GLU A 30 -7.01 2.64 18.36
N SER A 31 -8.02 2.93 17.52
CA SER A 31 -9.37 2.34 17.69
C SER A 31 -9.71 1.12 16.82
N THR A 32 -8.83 0.68 15.91
CA THR A 32 -9.06 -0.53 15.08
C THR A 32 -8.24 -1.73 15.51
N ASN A 33 -7.48 -1.60 16.60
CA ASN A 33 -6.57 -2.65 17.06
C ASN A 33 -6.90 -3.07 18.51
N GLN A 34 -8.14 -3.50 18.75
CA GLN A 34 -8.52 -4.18 20.01
C GLN A 34 -7.57 -5.37 20.33
N GLY A 35 -6.90 -5.93 19.32
CA GLY A 35 -5.83 -6.91 19.50
C GLY A 35 -4.52 -6.34 20.07
N GLU A 36 -4.11 -5.12 19.71
CA GLU A 36 -2.91 -4.47 20.28
C GLU A 36 -3.17 -3.94 21.70
N ASP A 37 -4.39 -3.50 22.01
CA ASP A 37 -4.77 -3.14 23.38
C ASP A 37 -4.77 -4.34 24.33
N LEU A 38 -5.17 -5.53 23.85
CA LEU A 38 -5.08 -6.76 24.62
C LEU A 38 -3.63 -7.20 24.81
N ASP A 39 -2.79 -7.11 23.77
CA ASP A 39 -1.36 -7.41 23.85
C ASP A 39 -0.65 -6.48 24.84
N LYS A 40 -0.96 -5.18 24.79
CA LYS A 40 -0.45 -4.18 25.72
C LYS A 40 -0.92 -4.44 27.16
N LEU A 41 -2.20 -4.77 27.35
CA LEU A 41 -2.73 -5.14 28.66
C LEU A 41 -2.04 -6.39 29.25
N ILE A 42 -1.78 -7.42 28.43
CA ILE A 42 -1.03 -8.61 28.86
C ILE A 42 0.40 -8.25 29.26
N ILE A 43 1.07 -7.39 28.48
CA ILE A 43 2.43 -6.91 28.77
C ILE A 43 2.45 -6.10 30.07
N ASP A 44 1.48 -5.22 30.28
CA ASP A 44 1.38 -4.37 31.46
C ASP A 44 1.07 -5.21 32.72
N ILE A 45 0.17 -6.18 32.65
CA ILE A 45 -0.09 -7.14 33.74
C ILE A 45 1.19 -7.90 34.10
N ARG A 46 1.96 -8.35 33.10
CA ARG A 46 3.25 -9.03 33.32
C ARG A 46 4.26 -8.13 33.99
N ALA A 47 4.44 -6.90 33.51
CA ALA A 47 5.37 -5.94 34.08
C ALA A 47 5.00 -5.65 35.55
N PHE A 48 3.72 -5.46 35.83
CA PHE A 48 3.21 -5.24 37.18
C PHE A 48 3.54 -6.39 38.14
N ILE A 49 3.33 -7.65 37.73
CA ILE A 49 3.63 -8.84 38.57
C ILE A 49 5.14 -8.99 38.82
N VAL A 50 5.99 -8.60 37.87
CA VAL A 50 7.45 -8.64 38.03
C VAL A 50 7.92 -7.56 39.01
N GLU A 51 7.34 -6.36 38.93
CA GLU A 51 7.70 -5.22 39.78
C GLU A 51 7.15 -5.35 41.21
N ASN A 52 6.05 -6.08 41.38
CA ASN A 52 5.38 -6.28 42.66
C ASN A 52 5.35 -7.79 43.01
N PRO A 53 6.40 -8.33 43.64
CA PRO A 53 6.38 -9.74 44.05
C PRO A 53 5.37 -9.95 45.18
N HIS A 54 4.59 -11.03 45.08
CA HIS A 54 3.57 -11.41 46.06
C HIS A 54 3.84 -12.80 46.62
N ASP A 55 3.51 -13.01 47.90
CA ASP A 55 3.75 -14.27 48.61
C ASP A 55 2.77 -15.40 48.21
N ASN A 56 1.64 -15.06 47.58
CA ASN A 56 0.67 -16.03 47.10
C ASN A 56 -0.12 -15.51 45.88
N VAL A 57 -0.72 -16.45 45.15
CA VAL A 57 -1.43 -16.19 43.89
C VAL A 57 -2.66 -15.30 44.11
N ASP A 58 -3.42 -15.50 45.19
CA ASP A 58 -4.66 -14.74 45.42
C ASP A 58 -4.39 -13.26 45.70
N ALA A 59 -3.32 -12.94 46.44
CA ALA A 59 -2.87 -11.56 46.65
C ALA A 59 -2.40 -10.90 45.35
N CYS A 60 -1.62 -11.64 44.55
CA CYS A 60 -1.13 -11.19 43.24
C CYS A 60 -2.30 -10.87 42.28
N VAL A 61 -3.28 -11.76 42.19
CA VAL A 61 -4.49 -11.56 41.37
C VAL A 61 -5.29 -10.37 41.87
N GLY A 62 -5.48 -10.24 43.20
CA GLY A 62 -6.21 -9.12 43.78
C GLY A 62 -5.59 -7.75 43.45
N ASP A 63 -4.26 -7.64 43.50
CA ASP A 63 -3.57 -6.39 43.22
C ASP A 63 -3.57 -6.03 41.73
N VAL A 64 -3.37 -7.01 40.84
CA VAL A 64 -3.54 -6.81 39.39
C VAL A 64 -4.97 -6.37 39.07
N GLN A 65 -5.97 -7.05 39.65
CA GLN A 65 -7.36 -6.68 39.44
C GLN A 65 -7.66 -5.25 39.90
N ASN A 66 -7.13 -4.81 41.04
CA ASN A 66 -7.33 -3.45 41.55
C ASN A 66 -6.74 -2.37 40.63
N VAL A 67 -5.64 -2.67 39.93
CA VAL A 67 -4.97 -1.73 39.03
C VAL A 67 -5.63 -1.69 37.64
N TYR A 68 -6.08 -2.83 37.13
CA TYR A 68 -6.58 -2.97 35.76
C TYR A 68 -8.10 -3.23 35.69
N TRP A 69 -8.88 -2.82 36.70
CA TRP A 69 -10.32 -3.12 36.88
C TRP A 69 -11.29 -2.58 35.80
N ALA A 70 -10.81 -1.98 34.72
CA ALA A 70 -11.68 -1.53 33.62
C ALA A 70 -12.15 -2.70 32.74
N GLU A 71 -12.94 -2.40 31.69
CA GLU A 71 -13.55 -3.38 30.76
C GLU A 71 -12.65 -4.60 30.51
N ASN A 72 -13.19 -5.83 30.67
CA ASN A 72 -12.50 -7.14 30.68
C ASN A 72 -12.01 -7.68 32.04
N ALA A 73 -12.70 -7.36 33.15
CA ALA A 73 -12.36 -7.83 34.50
C ALA A 73 -12.17 -9.37 34.64
N ASP A 74 -12.92 -10.18 33.90
CA ASP A 74 -12.77 -11.65 33.91
C ASP A 74 -11.46 -12.08 33.24
N PHE A 75 -11.12 -11.50 32.07
CA PHE A 75 -9.84 -11.74 31.40
C PHE A 75 -8.64 -11.34 32.26
N VAL A 76 -8.69 -10.13 32.84
CA VAL A 76 -7.63 -9.61 33.71
C VAL A 76 -7.40 -10.57 34.88
N LYS A 77 -8.47 -11.08 35.49
CA LYS A 77 -8.41 -12.04 36.58
C LYS A 77 -7.73 -13.35 36.17
N ASP A 78 -8.14 -13.92 35.04
CA ASP A 78 -7.65 -15.21 34.59
C ASP A 78 -6.20 -15.11 34.08
N ALA A 79 -5.88 -14.08 33.31
CA ALA A 79 -4.52 -13.77 32.89
C ALA A 79 -3.59 -13.57 34.10
N ALA A 80 -4.01 -12.73 35.07
CA ALA A 80 -3.27 -12.53 36.31
C ALA A 80 -3.03 -13.85 37.04
N LYS A 81 -4.06 -14.69 37.19
CA LYS A 81 -3.95 -15.98 37.89
C LYS A 81 -2.90 -16.87 37.25
N HIS A 82 -2.89 -16.98 35.93
CA HIS A 82 -1.90 -17.80 35.22
C HIS A 82 -0.48 -17.23 35.32
N PHE A 83 -0.29 -15.92 35.15
CA PHE A 83 1.02 -15.30 35.28
C PHE A 83 1.55 -15.36 36.73
N CYS A 84 0.70 -15.12 37.73
CA CYS A 84 1.05 -15.23 39.13
C CYS A 84 1.45 -16.67 39.53
N ILE A 85 0.78 -17.70 38.99
CA ILE A 85 1.17 -19.12 39.20
C ILE A 85 2.54 -19.40 38.56
N ALA A 86 2.74 -19.00 37.30
CA ALA A 86 4.00 -19.23 36.58
C ALA A 86 5.18 -18.48 37.24
N TRP A 87 4.94 -17.28 37.75
CA TRP A 87 5.94 -16.47 38.45
C TRP A 87 6.29 -17.05 39.83
N ASN A 88 5.29 -17.42 40.64
CA ASN A 88 5.52 -17.96 41.98
C ASN A 88 6.26 -19.32 41.95
N ASN A 89 6.09 -20.10 40.88
CA ASN A 89 6.81 -21.34 40.66
C ASN A 89 8.23 -21.14 40.06
N ASN A 90 8.61 -19.91 39.73
CA ASN A 90 9.90 -19.52 39.15
C ASN A 90 10.29 -20.36 37.92
N ASN A 91 9.31 -20.79 37.12
CA ASN A 91 9.47 -21.76 36.05
C ASN A 91 9.54 -21.06 34.69
N ALA A 92 10.76 -20.71 34.26
CA ALA A 92 11.01 -20.05 32.98
C ALA A 92 10.51 -20.85 31.75
N ASP A 93 10.45 -22.17 31.84
CA ASP A 93 9.92 -23.03 30.78
C ASP A 93 8.39 -22.93 30.66
N GLU A 94 7.68 -22.74 31.78
CA GLU A 94 6.22 -22.52 31.77
C GLU A 94 5.86 -21.15 31.22
N GLN A 95 6.63 -20.11 31.55
CA GLN A 95 6.46 -18.77 30.97
C GLN A 95 6.61 -18.80 29.44
N LYS A 96 7.66 -19.47 28.95
CA LYS A 96 7.89 -19.62 27.50
C LYS A 96 6.80 -20.44 26.81
N LYS A 97 6.26 -21.48 27.46
CA LYS A 97 5.14 -22.28 26.94
C LYS A 97 3.86 -21.47 26.84
N MET A 98 3.56 -20.60 27.81
CA MET A 98 2.41 -19.70 27.73
C MET A 98 2.55 -18.70 26.57
N ASP A 99 3.71 -18.07 26.42
CA ASP A 99 3.96 -17.10 25.34
C ASP A 99 3.79 -17.78 23.95
N ASP A 100 4.30 -19.00 23.77
CA ASP A 100 4.15 -19.79 22.54
C ASP A 100 2.70 -20.20 22.28
N LEU A 101 1.95 -20.59 23.33
CA LEU A 101 0.54 -20.96 23.23
C LEU A 101 -0.36 -19.77 22.85
N ILE A 102 -0.14 -18.60 23.45
CA ILE A 102 -0.89 -17.37 23.13
C ILE A 102 -0.64 -16.97 21.66
N SER A 103 0.61 -17.00 21.21
CA SER A 103 0.96 -16.71 19.81
C SER A 103 0.30 -17.69 18.83
N LYS A 104 0.21 -18.97 19.20
CA LYS A 104 -0.41 -20.03 18.39
C LYS A 104 -1.92 -19.89 18.31
N ILE A 105 -2.59 -19.58 19.42
CA ILE A 105 -4.04 -19.31 19.46
C ILE A 105 -4.37 -18.11 18.57
N ARG A 106 -3.63 -17.00 18.71
CA ARG A 106 -3.78 -15.80 17.88
C ARG A 106 -3.67 -16.11 16.38
N THR A 107 -2.65 -16.87 16.00
CA THR A 107 -2.43 -17.26 14.60
C THR A 107 -3.59 -18.10 14.07
N LEU A 108 -4.09 -19.04 14.86
CA LEU A 108 -5.19 -19.92 14.45
C LEU A 108 -6.51 -19.17 14.26
N VAL A 109 -6.84 -18.24 15.17
CA VAL A 109 -8.06 -17.41 15.07
C VAL A 109 -8.01 -16.49 13.85
N MET A 110 -6.84 -15.90 13.54
CA MET A 110 -6.70 -15.07 12.34
C MET A 110 -6.74 -15.87 11.03
N GLN A 111 -6.33 -17.15 11.05
CA GLN A 111 -6.34 -18.01 9.87
C GLN A 111 -7.71 -18.63 9.57
N ASN A 112 -8.55 -18.80 10.59
CA ASN A 112 -9.89 -19.39 10.47
C ASN A 112 -10.91 -18.46 11.11
N PRO A 113 -11.31 -17.38 10.43
CA PRO A 113 -12.33 -16.49 10.95
C PRO A 113 -13.69 -17.22 10.96
N HIS A 114 -14.42 -17.11 12.07
CA HIS A 114 -15.80 -17.56 12.16
C HIS A 114 -16.69 -16.41 12.66
N ASP A 115 -17.88 -16.32 12.10
CA ASP A 115 -18.90 -15.34 12.52
C ASP A 115 -19.55 -15.74 13.87
N ASN A 116 -19.30 -16.97 14.32
CA ASN A 116 -19.79 -17.52 15.58
C ASN A 116 -18.64 -17.79 16.55
N ILE A 117 -18.67 -17.10 17.70
CA ILE A 117 -17.69 -17.23 18.79
C ILE A 117 -17.56 -18.68 19.27
N ASP A 118 -18.65 -19.43 19.38
CA ASP A 118 -18.61 -20.82 19.87
C ASP A 118 -17.95 -21.77 18.86
N ALA A 119 -18.07 -21.51 17.56
CA ALA A 119 -17.39 -22.27 16.52
C ALA A 119 -15.88 -21.98 16.50
N CYS A 120 -15.52 -20.69 16.60
CA CYS A 120 -14.12 -20.25 16.70
C CYS A 120 -13.43 -20.81 17.95
N VAL A 121 -14.10 -20.77 19.10
CA VAL A 121 -13.60 -21.38 20.34
C VAL A 121 -13.50 -22.90 20.19
N GLY A 122 -14.48 -23.55 19.57
CA GLY A 122 -14.46 -24.98 19.28
C GLY A 122 -13.24 -25.41 18.47
N ASP A 123 -12.87 -24.65 17.43
CA ASP A 123 -11.72 -24.97 16.57
C ASP A 123 -10.38 -24.77 17.28
N VAL A 124 -10.25 -23.73 18.11
CA VAL A 124 -9.06 -23.56 18.97
C VAL A 124 -8.97 -24.69 20.00
N GLN A 125 -10.09 -25.07 20.63
CA GLN A 125 -10.12 -26.17 21.58
C GLN A 125 -9.80 -27.52 20.93
N ASN A 126 -10.30 -27.79 19.72
CA ASN A 126 -10.02 -29.02 18.99
C ASN A 126 -8.53 -29.19 18.65
N VAL A 127 -7.81 -28.09 18.45
CA VAL A 127 -6.37 -28.11 18.14
C VAL A 127 -5.50 -28.21 19.41
N TYR A 128 -5.92 -27.60 20.53
CA TYR A 128 -5.08 -27.45 21.73
C TYR A 128 -5.63 -28.14 23.00
N TRP A 129 -6.64 -29.01 22.90
CA TRP A 129 -7.35 -29.65 24.03
C TRP A 129 -6.44 -30.31 25.09
N ALA A 130 -5.22 -30.72 24.73
CA ALA A 130 -4.32 -31.43 25.64
C ALA A 130 -3.63 -30.51 26.69
N GLU A 131 -3.65 -29.18 26.53
CA GLU A 131 -2.90 -28.25 27.40
C GLU A 131 -3.81 -27.15 27.95
N ASN A 132 -3.97 -27.07 29.28
CA ASN A 132 -4.67 -25.97 29.98
C ASN A 132 -6.03 -25.58 29.38
N ALA A 133 -6.95 -26.55 29.28
CA ALA A 133 -8.22 -26.43 28.55
C ALA A 133 -9.08 -25.20 28.92
N ASP A 134 -9.08 -24.77 30.19
CA ASP A 134 -9.83 -23.61 30.64
C ASP A 134 -9.19 -22.30 30.12
N PHE A 135 -7.86 -22.14 30.26
CA PHE A 135 -7.13 -20.98 29.74
C PHE A 135 -7.24 -20.84 28.22
N VAL A 136 -7.09 -21.95 27.49
CA VAL A 136 -7.21 -21.99 26.03
C VAL A 136 -8.61 -21.55 25.61
N LYS A 137 -9.64 -22.03 26.30
CA LYS A 137 -11.04 -21.68 26.02
C LYS A 137 -11.29 -20.19 26.25
N ASP A 138 -10.86 -19.66 27.38
CA ASP A 138 -11.14 -18.27 27.74
C ASP A 138 -10.34 -17.29 26.89
N THR A 139 -9.07 -17.59 26.61
CA THR A 139 -8.23 -16.83 25.68
C THR A 139 -8.81 -16.86 24.26
N ALA A 140 -9.20 -18.03 23.75
CA ALA A 140 -9.87 -18.15 22.46
C ALA A 140 -11.15 -17.32 22.40
N LYS A 141 -11.98 -17.38 23.45
CA LYS A 141 -13.26 -16.64 23.51
C LYS A 141 -13.04 -15.13 23.41
N HIS A 142 -11.98 -14.60 24.02
CA HIS A 142 -11.67 -13.17 23.94
C HIS A 142 -11.16 -12.76 22.56
N PHE A 143 -10.25 -13.53 21.95
CA PHE A 143 -9.79 -13.26 20.58
C PHE A 143 -10.92 -13.39 19.55
N CYS A 144 -11.74 -14.44 19.64
CA CYS A 144 -12.88 -14.65 18.75
C CYS A 144 -13.95 -13.56 18.92
N LYS A 145 -14.19 -13.08 20.15
CA LYS A 145 -15.13 -11.98 20.41
C LYS A 145 -14.63 -10.67 19.82
N ALA A 146 -13.37 -10.30 20.07
CA ALA A 146 -12.75 -9.11 19.48
C ALA A 146 -12.81 -9.14 17.95
N TRP A 147 -12.56 -10.30 17.34
CA TRP A 147 -12.69 -10.49 15.90
C TRP A 147 -14.13 -10.33 15.39
N SER A 148 -15.12 -10.94 16.06
CA SER A 148 -16.53 -10.83 15.65
C SER A 148 -17.04 -9.38 15.69
N THR A 149 -16.57 -8.58 16.65
CA THR A 149 -16.89 -7.16 16.77
C THR A 149 -16.30 -6.35 15.61
N LEU A 150 -15.07 -6.68 15.18
CA LEU A 150 -14.43 -6.08 14.00
C LEU A 150 -15.12 -6.45 12.67
N SER A 151 -15.70 -7.66 12.58
CA SER A 151 -16.38 -8.11 11.35
C SER A 151 -17.78 -7.53 11.19
N SER A 152 -18.51 -7.30 12.28
CA SER A 152 -19.89 -6.77 12.23
C SER A 152 -20.00 -5.30 11.86
N GLU A 153 -18.90 -4.53 11.91
CA GLU A 153 -18.89 -3.10 11.56
C GLU A 153 -18.75 -2.84 10.05
N ASN A 154 -18.57 -3.89 9.23
CA ASN A 154 -18.38 -3.76 7.77
C ASN A 154 -19.62 -4.06 6.90
N ASP A 155 -20.76 -4.43 7.49
CA ASP A 155 -21.92 -4.98 6.74
C ASP A 155 -23.16 -4.06 6.66
N GLU A 156 -23.07 -2.78 7.02
CA GLU A 156 -24.15 -1.83 6.73
C GLU A 156 -23.81 -0.93 5.54
N THR A 157 -23.98 -1.43 4.31
CA THR A 157 -24.57 -0.68 3.17
C THR A 157 -24.77 -1.58 1.92
N ASP A 158 -25.90 -1.33 1.25
CA ASP A 158 -26.32 -1.77 -0.09
C ASP A 158 -26.91 -3.18 -0.29
N GLU A 159 -28.20 -3.30 0.07
CA GLU A 159 -29.15 -4.07 -0.73
C GLU A 159 -29.59 -3.23 -1.94
N THR A 160 -29.32 -3.68 -3.17
CA THR A 160 -30.29 -3.60 -4.29
C THR A 160 -29.87 -4.40 -5.53
N GLU A 161 -30.82 -5.23 -5.95
CA GLU A 161 -31.18 -5.69 -7.30
C GLU A 161 -30.40 -6.83 -8.02
N ASP A 162 -31.17 -7.91 -8.19
CA ASP A 162 -31.03 -9.04 -9.11
C ASP A 162 -30.74 -8.62 -10.56
N GLU A 163 -29.66 -9.15 -11.15
CA GLU A 163 -29.62 -9.41 -12.59
C GLU A 163 -29.07 -10.82 -12.89
N THR A 164 -29.89 -11.56 -13.65
CA THR A 164 -29.64 -12.92 -14.17
C THR A 164 -28.41 -13.00 -15.08
N PRO A 165 -27.70 -14.15 -15.12
CA PRO A 165 -26.49 -14.29 -15.94
C PRO A 165 -26.81 -14.43 -17.43
N VAL A 166 -26.33 -13.47 -18.22
CA VAL A 166 -26.34 -13.50 -19.69
C VAL A 166 -25.28 -14.49 -20.19
N ALA A 167 -25.70 -15.37 -21.09
CA ALA A 167 -24.87 -16.40 -21.72
C ALA A 167 -23.73 -15.80 -22.56
N VAL A 168 -22.53 -16.33 -22.37
CA VAL A 168 -21.32 -16.03 -23.17
C VAL A 168 -21.50 -16.58 -24.60
N PRO A 169 -21.29 -15.78 -25.66
CA PRO A 169 -21.28 -16.30 -27.02
C PRO A 169 -19.98 -17.08 -27.28
N SER A 170 -20.14 -18.27 -27.89
CA SER A 170 -19.03 -19.08 -28.41
C SER A 170 -18.20 -18.29 -29.44
N PRO A 171 -16.87 -18.47 -29.47
CA PRO A 171 -16.03 -17.79 -30.45
C PRO A 171 -16.25 -18.32 -31.86
N ASP A 172 -16.34 -17.38 -32.79
CA ASP A 172 -16.48 -17.59 -34.22
C ASP A 172 -15.31 -18.36 -34.84
N LYS A 173 -15.65 -19.15 -35.85
CA LYS A 173 -14.73 -19.98 -36.64
C LYS A 173 -13.77 -19.11 -37.44
N ILE A 174 -12.49 -19.15 -37.08
CA ILE A 174 -11.40 -18.74 -37.97
C ILE A 174 -11.31 -19.76 -39.12
N LYS A 175 -11.69 -19.33 -40.32
CA LYS A 175 -11.33 -19.96 -41.58
C LYS A 175 -9.98 -19.37 -41.99
N ASP A 176 -8.92 -20.15 -41.86
CA ASP A 176 -7.94 -20.27 -42.93
C ASP A 176 -7.15 -21.57 -42.79
N GLY A 177 -7.17 -22.33 -43.88
CA GLY A 177 -6.71 -23.70 -43.93
C GLY A 177 -5.21 -23.77 -44.16
N THR A 178 -4.46 -24.04 -43.10
CA THR A 178 -3.20 -24.80 -43.21
C THR A 178 -3.01 -25.58 -41.92
N ALA A 179 -3.68 -26.74 -41.85
CA ALA A 179 -3.55 -27.63 -40.71
C ALA A 179 -2.14 -28.24 -40.69
N VAL A 180 -1.26 -27.70 -39.84
CA VAL A 180 0.01 -28.32 -39.50
C VAL A 180 -0.29 -29.58 -38.69
N LEU A 181 -0.11 -30.75 -39.30
CA LEU A 181 -0.33 -32.04 -38.64
C LEU A 181 0.71 -32.26 -37.52
N PRO A 182 0.33 -32.80 -36.35
CA PRO A 182 1.27 -33.08 -35.27
C PRO A 182 2.28 -34.15 -35.68
N VAL A 183 3.54 -33.73 -35.75
CA VAL A 183 4.73 -34.52 -36.16
C VAL A 183 4.93 -35.78 -35.29
N SER A 184 4.40 -35.80 -34.06
CA SER A 184 4.59 -36.89 -33.09
C SER A 184 3.92 -38.22 -33.47
N LYS A 185 2.96 -38.23 -34.41
CA LYS A 185 2.30 -39.48 -34.86
C LYS A 185 2.88 -40.10 -36.13
N PHE A 186 3.82 -39.43 -36.80
CA PHE A 186 4.32 -39.86 -38.12
C PHE A 186 5.53 -40.80 -38.08
N LYS A 187 6.35 -40.73 -37.02
CA LYS A 187 7.55 -41.58 -36.88
C LYS A 187 7.17 -43.01 -36.48
N GLY A 188 6.94 -43.87 -37.47
CA GLY A 188 7.20 -45.30 -37.31
C GLY A 188 6.04 -46.26 -37.57
N LYS A 189 4.77 -45.83 -37.50
CA LYS A 189 3.66 -46.77 -37.76
C LYS A 189 3.60 -47.20 -39.22
N LYS A 190 3.65 -46.27 -40.18
CA LYS A 190 3.54 -46.58 -41.61
C LYS A 190 4.81 -47.19 -42.19
N LEU A 191 5.97 -46.64 -41.82
CA LEU A 191 7.29 -47.20 -42.20
C LEU A 191 7.48 -48.61 -41.61
N GLY A 192 7.09 -48.81 -40.35
CA GLY A 192 7.09 -50.12 -39.71
C GLY A 192 6.13 -51.11 -40.38
N GLN A 193 4.91 -50.68 -40.72
CA GLN A 193 3.95 -51.50 -41.48
C GLN A 193 4.47 -51.90 -42.87
N MET A 194 5.17 -51.01 -43.56
CA MET A 194 5.74 -51.26 -44.88
C MET A 194 6.95 -52.20 -44.81
N VAL A 195 7.90 -51.95 -43.90
CA VAL A 195 9.04 -52.85 -43.65
C VAL A 195 8.59 -54.24 -43.16
N ASN A 196 7.45 -54.32 -42.46
CA ASN A 196 6.83 -55.57 -42.05
C ASN A 196 5.99 -56.26 -43.14
N SER A 197 5.63 -55.56 -44.22
CA SER A 197 4.88 -56.14 -45.35
C SER A 197 5.75 -56.97 -46.32
N VAL A 198 7.08 -56.82 -46.25
CA VAL A 198 8.03 -57.70 -46.95
C VAL A 198 8.12 -59.01 -46.17
N LYS A 199 7.29 -59.98 -46.54
CA LYS A 199 7.28 -61.31 -45.90
C LYS A 199 8.44 -62.16 -46.43
N GLU A 200 9.18 -62.75 -45.50
CA GLU A 200 10.01 -63.96 -45.61
C GLU A 200 11.44 -63.87 -46.14
N ASP A 201 11.96 -62.71 -46.54
CA ASP A 201 13.40 -62.56 -46.81
C ASP A 201 14.06 -61.49 -45.94
N LYS A 202 14.89 -61.95 -45.00
CA LYS A 202 15.64 -61.11 -44.07
C LYS A 202 16.69 -60.26 -44.79
N GLU A 203 17.26 -60.77 -45.89
CA GLU A 203 18.22 -60.03 -46.72
C GLU A 203 17.52 -58.93 -47.52
N ALA A 204 16.39 -59.23 -48.17
CA ALA A 204 15.59 -58.24 -48.88
C ALA A 204 15.09 -57.12 -47.95
N ARG A 205 14.68 -57.46 -46.72
CA ARG A 205 14.28 -56.48 -45.70
C ARG A 205 15.46 -55.60 -45.26
N GLY A 206 16.65 -56.18 -45.09
CA GLY A 206 17.88 -55.43 -44.79
C GLY A 206 18.27 -54.48 -45.92
N ALA A 207 18.20 -54.93 -47.16
CA ALA A 207 18.46 -54.10 -48.35
C ALA A 207 17.46 -52.94 -48.49
N LEU A 208 16.16 -53.20 -48.25
CA LEU A 208 15.12 -52.17 -48.27
C LEU A 208 15.34 -51.11 -47.18
N VAL A 209 15.67 -51.52 -45.95
CA VAL A 209 15.96 -50.60 -44.86
C VAL A 209 17.19 -49.74 -45.17
N SER A 210 18.25 -50.34 -45.73
CA SER A 210 19.45 -49.61 -46.16
C SER A 210 19.15 -48.59 -47.27
N ARG A 211 18.33 -48.98 -48.27
CA ARG A 211 17.89 -48.08 -49.34
C ARG A 211 17.03 -46.93 -48.82
N LEU A 212 16.06 -47.21 -47.94
CA LEU A 212 15.21 -46.18 -47.34
C LEU A 212 16.01 -45.21 -46.45
N ALA A 213 17.01 -45.71 -45.72
CA ALA A 213 17.90 -44.85 -44.93
C ALA A 213 18.77 -43.93 -45.82
N LYS A 214 19.24 -44.46 -46.95
CA LYS A 214 19.97 -43.65 -47.95
C LYS A 214 19.06 -42.59 -48.57
N LEU A 215 17.83 -42.97 -48.95
CA LEU A 215 16.84 -42.06 -49.51
C LEU A 215 16.44 -40.96 -48.51
N ASP A 216 16.20 -41.30 -47.24
CA ASP A 216 15.93 -40.32 -46.18
C ASP A 216 17.07 -39.29 -46.05
N LYS A 217 18.33 -39.75 -46.09
CA LYS A 217 19.50 -38.89 -46.04
C LYS A 217 19.59 -37.95 -47.25
N GLU A 218 19.31 -38.44 -48.45
CA GLU A 218 19.35 -37.66 -49.68
C GLU A 218 18.19 -36.66 -49.79
N ILE A 219 16.98 -37.05 -49.36
CA ILE A 219 15.82 -36.15 -49.25
C ILE A 219 16.11 -35.06 -48.24
N ARG A 220 16.61 -35.41 -47.04
CA ARG A 220 17.01 -34.44 -46.03
C ARG A 220 18.04 -33.45 -46.58
N LYS A 221 19.05 -33.96 -47.30
CA LYS A 221 20.07 -33.11 -47.92
C LYS A 221 19.44 -32.11 -48.91
N LEU A 222 18.56 -32.59 -49.81
CA LEU A 222 17.88 -31.71 -50.77
C LEU A 222 17.08 -30.61 -50.08
N VAL A 223 16.25 -30.98 -49.09
CA VAL A 223 15.34 -30.08 -48.39
C VAL A 223 16.06 -28.97 -47.61
N PHE A 224 17.27 -29.24 -47.10
CA PHE A 224 18.02 -28.25 -46.30
C PHE A 224 19.10 -27.49 -47.09
N GLU A 225 19.40 -27.87 -48.33
CA GLU A 225 20.39 -27.22 -49.18
C GLU A 225 19.77 -26.44 -50.35
N THR A 226 18.47 -26.56 -50.57
CA THR A 226 17.75 -25.86 -51.63
C THR A 226 16.79 -24.87 -51.00
N ASP A 227 16.73 -23.66 -51.56
CA ASP A 227 15.72 -22.68 -51.18
C ASP A 227 14.37 -23.10 -51.78
N HIS A 228 13.34 -23.13 -50.94
CA HIS A 228 11.99 -23.49 -51.35
C HIS A 228 11.05 -22.35 -50.99
N ASP A 229 10.06 -22.05 -51.83
CA ASP A 229 9.12 -20.95 -51.56
C ASP A 229 8.11 -21.31 -50.47
N ASN A 230 7.69 -22.58 -50.42
CA ASN A 230 6.74 -23.11 -49.44
C ASN A 230 6.86 -24.64 -49.34
N VAL A 231 6.10 -25.25 -48.41
CA VAL A 231 6.12 -26.70 -48.18
C VAL A 231 5.71 -27.50 -49.43
N ASP A 232 4.74 -27.01 -50.21
CA ASP A 232 4.28 -27.70 -51.42
C ASP A 232 5.32 -27.66 -52.54
N ALA A 233 6.02 -26.53 -52.71
CA ALA A 233 7.15 -26.39 -53.62
C ALA A 233 8.30 -27.34 -53.20
N CYS A 234 8.63 -27.37 -51.91
CA CYS A 234 9.62 -28.29 -51.35
C CYS A 234 9.26 -29.76 -51.61
N VAL A 235 8.00 -30.15 -51.38
CA VAL A 235 7.53 -31.51 -51.66
C VAL A 235 7.60 -31.82 -53.16
N GLY A 236 7.23 -30.86 -54.01
CA GLY A 236 7.35 -30.97 -55.47
C GLY A 236 8.79 -31.18 -55.93
N ASP A 237 9.74 -30.43 -55.40
CA ASP A 237 11.17 -30.55 -55.73
C ASP A 237 11.75 -31.90 -55.33
N VAL A 238 11.37 -32.40 -54.15
CA VAL A 238 11.75 -33.74 -53.68
C VAL A 238 11.13 -34.82 -54.58
N GLN A 239 9.84 -34.71 -54.91
CA GLN A 239 9.18 -35.68 -55.79
C GLN A 239 9.77 -35.70 -57.19
N ASN A 240 10.11 -34.54 -57.75
CA ASN A 240 10.74 -34.43 -59.05
C ASN A 240 12.17 -35.00 -59.06
N LYS A 241 12.94 -34.82 -57.99
CA LYS A 241 14.32 -35.34 -57.91
C LYS A 241 14.37 -36.86 -57.71
N PHE A 242 13.42 -37.42 -56.98
CA PHE A 242 13.38 -38.86 -56.65
C PHE A 242 12.24 -39.58 -57.36
N TRP A 243 11.87 -39.16 -58.58
CA TRP A 243 10.72 -39.69 -59.33
C TRP A 243 10.83 -41.19 -59.66
N GLU A 244 12.06 -41.74 -59.68
CA GLU A 244 12.33 -43.18 -59.90
C GLU A 244 12.05 -44.04 -58.65
N GLU A 245 11.90 -43.43 -57.49
CA GLU A 245 11.54 -44.12 -56.24
C GLU A 245 10.01 -44.17 -56.08
N PRO A 246 9.45 -45.16 -55.35
CA PRO A 246 8.00 -45.29 -55.29
C PRO A 246 7.38 -44.04 -54.63
N ALA A 247 6.46 -43.40 -55.35
CA ALA A 247 5.95 -42.06 -55.06
C ALA A 247 5.43 -41.88 -53.62
N ASP A 248 4.86 -42.92 -53.04
CA ASP A 248 4.35 -42.89 -51.65
C ASP A 248 5.46 -42.73 -50.61
N TYR A 249 6.65 -43.31 -50.83
CA TYR A 249 7.79 -43.16 -49.92
C TYR A 249 8.36 -41.76 -50.01
N VAL A 250 8.63 -41.31 -51.24
CA VAL A 250 9.19 -39.99 -51.52
C VAL A 250 8.28 -38.91 -50.97
N LYS A 251 6.97 -38.99 -51.21
CA LYS A 251 5.98 -38.02 -50.70
C LYS A 251 5.97 -37.97 -49.17
N HIS A 252 6.08 -39.11 -48.49
CA HIS A 252 6.02 -39.16 -47.04
C HIS A 252 7.29 -38.56 -46.39
N PHE A 253 8.47 -38.92 -46.90
CA PHE A 253 9.74 -38.35 -46.43
C PHE A 253 9.87 -36.87 -46.79
N ALA A 254 9.44 -36.47 -47.99
CA ALA A 254 9.37 -35.08 -48.43
C ALA A 254 8.53 -34.25 -47.46
N LEU A 255 7.27 -34.66 -47.22
CA LEU A 255 6.36 -33.92 -46.34
C LEU A 255 6.92 -33.82 -44.92
N TYR A 256 7.58 -34.88 -44.41
CA TYR A 256 8.21 -34.86 -43.10
C TYR A 256 9.34 -33.83 -43.01
N HIS A 257 10.31 -33.88 -43.94
CA HIS A 257 11.47 -32.98 -43.90
C HIS A 257 11.12 -31.54 -44.29
N CYS A 258 10.23 -31.33 -45.27
CA CYS A 258 9.78 -29.99 -45.69
C CYS A 258 9.02 -29.26 -44.56
N ASN A 259 8.23 -29.96 -43.74
CA ASN A 259 7.63 -29.36 -42.55
C ASN A 259 8.67 -28.99 -41.48
N ILE A 260 9.72 -29.81 -41.31
CA ILE A 260 10.82 -29.46 -40.38
C ILE A 260 11.59 -28.24 -40.89
N TRP A 261 11.83 -28.14 -42.19
CA TRP A 261 12.44 -26.97 -42.82
C TRP A 261 11.58 -25.73 -42.62
N ALA A 262 10.28 -25.79 -42.91
CA ALA A 262 9.37 -24.65 -42.71
C ALA A 262 9.31 -24.18 -41.25
N MET A 263 9.34 -25.12 -40.29
CA MET A 263 9.44 -24.77 -38.86
C MET A 263 10.78 -24.14 -38.48
N LYS A 264 11.87 -24.46 -39.17
CA LYS A 264 13.17 -23.82 -38.95
C LYS A 264 13.20 -22.41 -39.54
N GLU A 265 12.69 -22.21 -40.75
CA GLU A 265 12.67 -20.87 -41.36
C GLU A 265 11.68 -19.96 -40.66
N ALA A 266 10.50 -20.45 -40.24
CA ALA A 266 9.62 -19.67 -39.36
C ALA A 266 10.32 -19.25 -38.05
N LYS A 267 11.15 -20.11 -37.45
CA LYS A 267 11.96 -19.75 -36.26
C LYS A 267 13.06 -18.75 -36.58
N LYS A 268 13.67 -18.84 -37.75
CA LYS A 268 14.71 -17.93 -38.23
C LYS A 268 14.12 -16.55 -38.52
N ASP A 269 12.99 -16.47 -39.21
CA ASP A 269 12.27 -15.23 -39.49
C ASP A 269 11.76 -14.57 -38.20
N MET A 270 11.24 -15.36 -37.26
CA MET A 270 10.92 -14.87 -35.91
C MET A 270 12.15 -14.35 -35.17
N LYS A 271 13.33 -14.98 -35.36
CA LYS A 271 14.59 -14.55 -34.74
C LYS A 271 15.13 -13.28 -35.39
N GLU A 272 15.12 -13.17 -36.72
CA GLU A 272 15.57 -11.99 -37.47
C GLU A 272 14.66 -10.79 -37.18
N GLY A 273 13.33 -10.98 -37.21
CA GLY A 273 12.37 -9.95 -36.82
C GLY A 273 12.47 -9.56 -35.33
N ALA A 274 12.80 -10.50 -34.45
CA ALA A 274 13.10 -10.20 -33.05
C ALA A 274 14.44 -9.46 -32.90
N GLU A 275 15.48 -9.81 -33.65
CA GLU A 275 16.78 -9.15 -33.62
C GLU A 275 16.69 -7.70 -34.12
N GLU A 276 15.89 -7.43 -35.16
CA GLU A 276 15.59 -6.07 -35.64
C GLU A 276 14.85 -5.26 -34.57
N LYS A 277 13.77 -5.81 -33.98
CA LYS A 277 13.02 -5.14 -32.90
C LYS A 277 13.87 -4.93 -31.64
N VAL A 278 14.74 -5.89 -31.30
CA VAL A 278 15.69 -5.77 -30.17
C VAL A 278 16.77 -4.74 -30.48
N SER A 279 17.19 -4.58 -31.75
CA SER A 279 18.15 -3.55 -32.14
C SER A 279 17.62 -2.14 -31.90
N ALA A 280 16.32 -1.91 -32.11
CA ALA A 280 15.65 -0.65 -31.79
C ALA A 280 15.62 -0.34 -30.29
N LEU A 281 15.76 -1.37 -29.44
CA LEU A 281 15.86 -1.22 -27.99
C LEU A 281 17.30 -1.03 -27.49
N LYS A 282 18.33 -1.31 -28.30
CA LYS A 282 19.73 -1.10 -27.92
C LYS A 282 20.10 0.37 -27.67
N ALA A 283 19.22 1.31 -28.07
CA ALA A 283 19.36 2.73 -27.74
C ALA A 283 18.98 3.06 -26.28
N LEU A 284 18.36 2.13 -25.55
CA LEU A 284 18.12 2.26 -24.11
C LEU A 284 19.41 1.90 -23.34
N PRO A 285 19.69 2.57 -22.20
CA PRO A 285 20.72 2.12 -21.28
C PRO A 285 20.47 0.66 -20.88
N ALA A 286 21.54 -0.10 -20.63
CA ALA A 286 21.46 -1.56 -20.43
C ALA A 286 20.48 -1.97 -19.31
N TYR A 287 20.44 -1.17 -18.23
CA TYR A 287 19.49 -1.31 -17.13
C TYR A 287 18.03 -1.22 -17.60
N ASP A 288 17.71 -0.21 -18.41
CA ASP A 288 16.35 0.06 -18.88
C ASP A 288 15.88 -0.95 -19.92
N LEU A 289 16.81 -1.39 -20.77
CA LEU A 289 16.58 -2.48 -21.70
C LEU A 289 16.14 -3.75 -20.97
N GLN A 290 16.79 -4.09 -19.86
CA GLN A 290 16.46 -5.28 -19.09
C GLN A 290 15.11 -5.15 -18.38
N LYS A 291 14.80 -3.97 -17.81
CA LYS A 291 13.49 -3.68 -17.24
C LYS A 291 12.38 -3.86 -18.28
N ALA A 292 12.57 -3.32 -19.48
CA ALA A 292 11.66 -3.49 -20.60
C ALA A 292 11.54 -4.96 -21.02
N MET A 293 12.67 -5.67 -21.12
CA MET A 293 12.70 -7.09 -21.49
C MET A 293 11.99 -7.96 -20.45
N ASN A 294 12.10 -7.68 -19.16
CA ASN A 294 11.39 -8.43 -18.13
C ASN A 294 9.86 -8.27 -18.23
N VAL A 295 9.38 -7.06 -18.57
CA VAL A 295 7.96 -6.83 -18.85
C VAL A 295 7.52 -7.54 -20.13
N ILE A 296 8.32 -7.47 -21.20
CA ILE A 296 8.04 -8.08 -22.50
C ILE A 296 8.10 -9.61 -22.45
N LYS A 297 9.01 -10.19 -21.66
CA LYS A 297 9.15 -11.64 -21.47
C LYS A 297 7.83 -12.24 -21.00
N ASN A 298 7.10 -11.51 -20.16
CA ASN A 298 5.81 -11.93 -19.64
C ASN A 298 4.65 -11.59 -20.60
N ASN A 299 4.82 -10.60 -21.49
CA ASN A 299 3.81 -10.16 -22.47
C ASN A 299 4.47 -9.72 -23.79
N PRO A 300 4.76 -10.64 -24.73
CA PRO A 300 5.51 -10.35 -25.96
C PRO A 300 4.85 -9.30 -26.87
N GLU A 301 3.53 -9.17 -26.84
CA GLU A 301 2.76 -8.19 -27.61
C GLU A 301 3.11 -6.74 -27.26
N LEU A 302 3.64 -6.49 -26.06
CA LEU A 302 4.03 -5.15 -25.62
C LEU A 302 5.29 -4.64 -26.35
N LEU A 303 6.04 -5.51 -27.03
CA LEU A 303 7.23 -5.12 -27.78
C LEU A 303 6.90 -4.13 -28.91
N GLU A 304 5.82 -4.37 -29.66
CA GLU A 304 5.41 -3.50 -30.77
C GLU A 304 5.00 -2.11 -30.27
N LYS A 305 4.26 -2.08 -29.15
CA LYS A 305 3.85 -0.84 -28.50
C LYS A 305 5.06 -0.07 -27.97
N LEU A 306 6.03 -0.75 -27.35
CA LEU A 306 7.27 -0.11 -26.93
C LEU A 306 8.04 0.48 -28.12
N THR A 307 8.13 -0.23 -29.24
CA THR A 307 8.81 0.28 -30.43
C THR A 307 8.15 1.52 -31.03
N SER A 308 6.83 1.67 -30.87
CA SER A 308 6.06 2.83 -31.35
C SER A 308 6.34 4.13 -30.60
N LEU A 309 6.92 4.05 -29.40
CA LEU A 309 7.27 5.22 -28.61
C LEU A 309 8.53 5.91 -29.15
N SER A 310 8.54 7.24 -29.08
CA SER A 310 9.71 8.05 -29.40
C SER A 310 10.86 7.77 -28.43
N GLN A 311 12.09 8.06 -28.85
CA GLN A 311 13.27 7.87 -28.00
C GLN A 311 13.18 8.64 -26.68
N LYS A 312 12.68 9.88 -26.72
CA LYS A 312 12.48 10.71 -25.53
C LYS A 312 11.44 10.11 -24.57
N GLU A 313 10.35 9.55 -25.10
CA GLU A 313 9.34 8.87 -24.28
C GLU A 313 9.91 7.62 -23.61
N LYS A 314 10.70 6.82 -24.35
CA LYS A 314 11.40 5.65 -23.82
C LYS A 314 12.38 6.02 -22.70
N GLU A 315 13.15 7.09 -22.86
CA GLU A 315 14.07 7.62 -21.84
C GLU A 315 13.32 8.09 -20.58
N VAL A 316 12.19 8.78 -20.75
CA VAL A 316 11.37 9.24 -19.60
C VAL A 316 10.74 8.05 -18.88
N MET A 317 10.21 7.06 -19.61
CA MET A 317 9.69 5.83 -19.00
C MET A 317 10.76 5.09 -18.21
N SER A 318 11.92 4.91 -18.80
CA SER A 318 13.11 4.33 -18.17
C SER A 318 13.43 5.00 -16.84
N LYS A 319 13.52 6.34 -16.85
CA LYS A 319 13.98 7.11 -15.69
C LYS A 319 12.96 7.20 -14.57
N TYR A 320 11.66 7.28 -14.89
CA TYR A 320 10.62 7.64 -13.91
C TYR A 320 9.58 6.55 -13.62
N PHE A 321 9.47 5.51 -14.45
CA PHE A 321 8.39 4.52 -14.32
C PHE A 321 8.86 3.30 -13.52
N THR A 322 7.99 2.88 -12.61
CA THR A 322 8.07 1.59 -11.91
C THR A 322 7.84 0.44 -12.89
N ARG A 323 8.15 -0.82 -12.56
CA ARG A 323 7.83 -1.96 -13.43
C ARG A 323 6.34 -2.04 -13.73
N ALA A 324 5.51 -1.82 -12.72
CA ALA A 324 4.06 -1.81 -12.85
C ALA A 324 3.57 -0.67 -13.75
N ARG A 325 4.12 0.54 -13.59
CA ARG A 325 3.79 1.69 -14.43
C ARG A 325 4.30 1.53 -15.86
N TYR A 326 5.44 0.89 -16.04
CA TYR A 326 5.99 0.55 -17.35
C TYR A 326 5.06 -0.42 -18.08
N LYS A 327 4.61 -1.48 -17.40
CA LYS A 327 3.59 -2.41 -17.91
C LYS A 327 2.28 -1.68 -18.25
N TRP A 328 1.74 -0.89 -17.33
CA TRP A 328 0.52 -0.10 -17.54
C TRP A 328 0.63 0.82 -18.75
N CYS A 329 1.78 1.49 -18.93
CA CYS A 329 2.03 2.38 -20.04
C CYS A 329 1.99 1.66 -21.39
N LEU A 330 2.63 0.49 -21.46
CA LEU A 330 2.60 -0.33 -22.66
C LEU A 330 1.21 -0.89 -22.92
N GLU A 331 0.42 -1.20 -21.89
CA GLU A 331 -0.96 -1.62 -22.05
C GLU A 331 -1.86 -0.47 -22.54
N ASN A 332 -1.57 0.77 -22.13
CA ASN A 332 -2.37 1.97 -22.36
C ASN A 332 -1.57 3.10 -23.06
N PRO A 333 -1.13 2.93 -24.33
CA PRO A 333 -0.17 3.82 -24.96
C PRO A 333 -0.64 5.27 -25.07
N GLU A 334 -1.92 5.52 -25.36
CA GLU A 334 -2.44 6.90 -25.51
C GLU A 334 -2.46 7.65 -24.18
N LYS A 335 -2.99 7.04 -23.10
CA LYS A 335 -2.94 7.60 -21.74
C LYS A 335 -1.50 7.76 -21.25
N CYS A 336 -0.62 6.85 -21.66
CA CYS A 336 0.78 6.95 -21.32
C CYS A 336 1.45 8.16 -21.97
N LYS A 337 1.19 8.45 -23.25
CA LYS A 337 1.72 9.65 -23.91
C LYS A 337 1.28 10.93 -23.20
N GLU A 338 0.04 11.00 -22.72
CA GLU A 338 -0.45 12.13 -21.91
C GLU A 338 0.32 12.23 -20.59
N THR A 339 0.44 11.11 -19.87
CA THR A 339 1.19 11.03 -18.60
C THR A 339 2.67 11.42 -18.79
N LEU A 340 3.29 10.99 -19.90
CA LEU A 340 4.67 11.33 -20.23
C LEU A 340 4.83 12.82 -20.52
N LYS A 341 3.88 13.45 -21.21
CA LYS A 341 3.89 14.91 -21.41
C LYS A 341 3.81 15.68 -20.09
N GLU A 342 3.09 15.16 -19.10
CA GLU A 342 3.03 15.76 -17.77
C GLU A 342 4.33 15.60 -16.98
N ILE A 343 4.97 14.43 -17.05
CA ILE A 343 6.24 14.14 -16.36
C ILE A 343 7.42 14.87 -16.99
N VAL A 344 7.39 15.07 -18.32
CA VAL A 344 8.44 15.80 -19.06
C VAL A 344 8.51 17.27 -18.67
N LYS A 345 7.45 17.85 -18.07
CA LYS A 345 7.59 19.13 -17.39
C LYS A 345 8.38 18.84 -16.12
N PRO A 346 9.66 19.23 -16.01
CA PRO A 346 10.38 19.01 -14.79
C PRO A 346 9.61 19.78 -13.71
N GLN A 347 8.90 19.07 -12.85
CA GLN A 347 8.31 19.67 -11.66
C GLN A 347 9.45 19.85 -10.68
N VAL A 348 10.29 20.83 -11.01
CA VAL A 348 11.36 21.37 -10.21
C VAL A 348 10.70 22.08 -9.02
N VAL A 349 10.18 21.29 -8.08
CA VAL A 349 9.92 21.84 -6.76
C VAL A 349 11.28 21.91 -6.11
N LYS A 350 11.95 23.07 -6.25
CA LYS A 350 13.19 23.35 -5.53
C LYS A 350 12.89 23.12 -4.05
N ARG A 351 13.42 22.04 -3.49
CA ARG A 351 13.32 21.80 -2.06
C ARG A 351 13.97 22.98 -1.37
N ARG A 352 13.28 23.54 -0.39
CA ARG A 352 13.89 24.58 0.43
C ARG A 352 14.99 23.92 1.25
N ILE A 353 16.23 24.37 1.06
CA ILE A 353 17.36 23.88 1.83
C ILE A 353 17.29 24.53 3.21
N ILE A 354 16.98 23.74 4.22
CA ILE A 354 16.99 24.16 5.63
C ILE A 354 18.27 23.62 6.25
N ALA A 355 18.99 24.45 7.01
CA ALA A 355 20.15 23.96 7.74
C ALA A 355 19.73 22.83 8.68
N LYS A 356 20.54 21.77 8.79
CA LYS A 356 20.19 20.58 9.59
C LYS A 356 19.90 20.92 11.05
N GLU A 357 20.65 21.88 11.60
CA GLU A 357 20.48 22.43 12.94
C GLU A 357 19.11 23.11 13.08
N GLU A 358 18.75 23.98 12.13
CA GLU A 358 17.46 24.68 12.11
C GLU A 358 16.28 23.71 11.96
N LEU A 359 16.42 22.68 11.11
CA LEU A 359 15.42 21.64 10.94
C LEU A 359 15.23 20.83 12.24
N SER A 360 16.34 20.50 12.93
CA SER A 360 16.30 19.81 14.22
C SER A 360 15.64 20.66 15.31
N GLU A 361 15.97 21.95 15.39
CA GLU A 361 15.36 22.88 16.33
C GLU A 361 13.86 23.05 16.06
N SER A 362 13.45 23.21 14.79
CA SER A 362 12.04 23.31 14.43
C SER A 362 11.26 22.05 14.79
N ARG A 363 11.85 20.86 14.63
CA ARG A 363 11.26 19.60 15.12
C ARG A 363 11.07 19.60 16.64
N GLN A 364 12.04 20.09 17.40
CA GLN A 364 11.89 20.20 18.86
C GLN A 364 10.83 21.23 19.26
N ARG A 365 10.72 22.36 18.53
CA ARG A 365 9.66 23.35 18.76
C ARG A 365 8.29 22.75 18.46
N TYR A 366 8.15 22.01 17.36
CA TYR A 366 6.93 21.26 17.03
C TYR A 366 6.54 20.28 18.13
N LEU A 367 7.49 19.48 18.65
CA LEU A 367 7.21 18.51 19.72
C LEU A 367 6.74 19.21 21.00
N ARG A 368 7.41 20.30 21.39
CA ARG A 368 7.01 21.12 22.55
C ARG A 368 5.62 21.72 22.36
N ALA A 369 5.30 22.27 21.18
CA ALA A 369 3.99 22.81 20.87
C ALA A 369 2.90 21.72 20.91
N LYS A 370 3.20 20.52 20.40
CA LYS A 370 2.29 19.37 20.43
C LYS A 370 2.00 18.90 21.87
N GLU A 371 3.01 18.87 22.73
CA GLU A 371 2.85 18.53 24.15
C GLU A 371 2.04 19.60 24.88
N ALA A 372 2.35 20.88 24.67
CA ALA A 372 1.59 22.00 25.23
C ALA A 372 0.11 21.97 24.79
N TYR A 373 -0.16 21.63 23.53
CA TYR A 373 -1.53 21.43 23.03
C TYR A 373 -2.26 20.32 23.78
N LYS A 374 -1.62 19.17 24.03
CA LYS A 374 -2.23 18.06 24.78
C LYS A 374 -2.55 18.47 26.23
N ASN A 375 -1.62 19.14 26.89
CA ASN A 375 -1.80 19.59 28.27
C ASN A 375 -2.96 20.60 28.38
N GLU A 376 -3.02 21.60 27.49
CA GLU A 376 -4.13 22.57 27.48
C GLU A 376 -5.47 21.92 27.09
N LEU A 377 -5.47 20.88 26.26
CA LEU A 377 -6.68 20.11 25.95
C LEU A 377 -7.24 19.41 27.20
N GLU A 378 -6.38 18.80 28.02
CA GLU A 378 -6.77 18.17 29.29
C GLU A 378 -7.25 19.20 30.31
N GLU A 379 -6.53 20.31 30.47
CA GLU A 379 -6.93 21.41 31.36
C GLU A 379 -8.28 21.99 30.94
N MET A 380 -8.49 22.24 29.64
CA MET A 380 -9.75 22.73 29.09
C MET A 380 -10.90 21.77 29.41
N ARG A 381 -10.72 20.45 29.24
CA ARG A 381 -11.72 19.42 29.59
C ARG A 381 -12.06 19.45 31.08
N ALA A 382 -11.07 19.59 31.97
CA ALA A 382 -11.30 19.71 33.41
C ALA A 382 -12.11 20.97 33.77
N ARG A 383 -11.82 22.12 33.14
CA ARG A 383 -12.59 23.34 33.34
C ARG A 383 -14.00 23.25 32.77
N GLN A 384 -14.17 22.54 31.66
CA GLN A 384 -15.48 22.25 31.09
C GLN A 384 -16.36 21.45 32.05
N ALA A 385 -15.80 20.41 32.67
CA ALA A 385 -16.51 19.60 33.65
C ALA A 385 -17.01 20.45 34.83
N ARG A 386 -16.12 21.28 35.40
CA ARG A 386 -16.48 22.21 36.48
C ARG A 386 -17.57 23.20 36.07
N PHE A 387 -17.50 23.74 34.86
CA PHE A 387 -18.54 24.64 34.33
C PHE A 387 -19.90 23.93 34.21
N LEU A 388 -19.91 22.67 33.75
CA LEU A 388 -21.13 21.87 33.64
C LEU A 388 -21.72 21.52 35.02
N GLU A 389 -20.89 21.27 36.02
CA GLU A 389 -21.33 21.06 37.40
C GLU A 389 -22.02 22.29 37.99
N LEU A 390 -21.41 23.48 37.86
CA LEU A 390 -22.03 24.74 38.28
C LEU A 390 -23.36 25.01 37.56
N LYS A 391 -23.45 24.61 36.29
CA LYS A 391 -24.69 24.71 35.52
C LYS A 391 -25.78 23.78 36.08
N LYS A 392 -25.45 22.56 36.50
CA LYS A 392 -26.41 21.65 37.16
C LYS A 392 -26.90 22.22 38.49
N LEU A 393 -25.98 22.72 39.33
CA LEU A 393 -26.33 23.36 40.61
C LEU A 393 -27.30 24.54 40.43
N LYS A 394 -27.14 25.31 39.33
CA LYS A 394 -28.08 26.37 38.95
C LYS A 394 -29.48 25.84 38.63
N GLU A 395 -29.55 24.77 37.84
CA GLU A 395 -30.81 24.15 37.40
C GLU A 395 -31.57 23.52 38.58
N GLU A 396 -30.84 22.99 39.57
CA GLU A 396 -31.36 22.43 40.81
C GLU A 396 -31.78 23.52 41.82
N GLY A 397 -31.45 24.79 41.57
CA GLY A 397 -31.72 25.89 42.50
C GLY A 397 -30.90 25.78 43.80
N SER A 398 -29.72 25.15 43.74
CA SER A 398 -28.83 25.04 44.89
C SER A 398 -28.41 26.42 45.39
N LYS A 399 -28.36 26.59 46.72
CA LYS A 399 -27.87 27.83 47.36
C LYS A 399 -26.36 28.04 47.20
N GLU A 400 -25.63 26.98 46.84
CA GLU A 400 -24.19 27.04 46.57
C GLU A 400 -23.88 27.68 45.21
N TYR A 401 -24.88 27.87 44.35
CA TYR A 401 -24.70 28.55 43.08
C TYR A 401 -24.47 30.04 43.28
N SER A 402 -23.33 30.55 42.78
CA SER A 402 -23.08 31.97 42.59
C SER A 402 -23.00 32.33 41.10
N GLU A 403 -23.69 33.39 40.70
CA GLU A 403 -23.62 33.89 39.32
C GLU A 403 -22.22 34.45 38.98
N THR A 404 -21.52 35.02 39.96
CA THR A 404 -20.15 35.48 39.77
C THR A 404 -19.19 34.32 39.53
N GLU A 405 -19.30 33.24 40.31
CA GLU A 405 -18.48 32.03 40.13
C GLU A 405 -18.75 31.36 38.78
N MET A 406 -20.00 31.40 38.30
CA MET A 406 -20.34 30.91 36.96
C MET A 406 -19.65 31.72 35.86
N VAL A 407 -19.61 33.05 35.98
CA VAL A 407 -18.92 33.93 35.02
C VAL A 407 -17.41 33.68 35.07
N ASP A 408 -16.81 33.61 36.26
CA ASP A 408 -15.37 33.37 36.43
C ASP A 408 -14.95 32.00 35.88
N THR A 409 -15.73 30.96 36.15
CA THR A 409 -15.46 29.61 35.62
C THR A 409 -15.63 29.56 34.10
N ALA A 410 -16.61 30.30 33.55
CA ALA A 410 -16.80 30.39 32.10
C ALA A 410 -15.63 31.12 31.43
N LYS A 411 -15.12 32.20 32.02
CA LYS A 411 -13.92 32.89 31.55
C LYS A 411 -12.72 31.96 31.52
N ASP A 412 -12.45 31.30 32.64
CA ASP A 412 -11.33 30.38 32.77
C ASP A 412 -11.39 29.25 31.73
N TYR A 413 -12.57 28.65 31.53
CA TYR A 413 -12.80 27.69 30.45
C TYR A 413 -12.49 28.24 29.04
N LEU A 414 -12.91 29.48 28.76
CA LEU A 414 -12.68 30.11 27.45
C LEU A 414 -11.23 30.50 27.23
N LEU A 415 -10.54 31.00 28.26
CA LEU A 415 -9.11 31.30 28.20
C LEU A 415 -8.33 30.03 27.87
N ARG A 416 -8.64 28.91 28.52
CA ARG A 416 -8.02 27.60 28.22
C ARG A 416 -8.36 27.07 26.84
N SER A 417 -9.60 27.30 26.39
CA SER A 417 -9.98 26.98 25.01
C SER A 417 -9.15 27.77 24.01
N ILE A 418 -8.98 29.08 24.23
CA ILE A 418 -8.14 29.93 23.37
C ILE A 418 -6.67 29.47 23.40
N ASP A 419 -6.13 29.14 24.56
CA ASP A 419 -4.74 28.67 24.69
C ASP A 419 -4.50 27.32 23.99
N MET A 420 -5.44 26.40 24.10
CA MET A 420 -5.44 25.17 23.33
C MET A 420 -5.45 25.44 21.81
N LEU A 421 -6.29 26.37 21.33
CA LEU A 421 -6.31 26.75 19.92
C LEU A 421 -5.00 27.41 19.48
N LYS A 422 -4.42 28.30 20.28
CA LYS A 422 -3.11 28.92 19.99
C LYS A 422 -2.01 27.87 19.86
N ASN A 423 -1.97 26.88 20.77
CA ASN A 423 -0.99 25.80 20.72
C ASN A 423 -1.19 24.90 19.49
N HIS A 424 -2.44 24.66 19.08
CA HIS A 424 -2.73 23.95 17.84
C HIS A 424 -2.20 24.70 16.62
N LEU A 425 -2.45 26.01 16.53
CA LEU A 425 -1.95 26.85 15.43
C LEU A 425 -0.43 26.91 15.39
N THR A 426 0.21 27.06 16.55
CA THR A 426 1.67 27.04 16.68
C THR A 426 2.25 25.69 16.24
N THR A 427 1.56 24.58 16.52
CA THR A 427 1.97 23.25 16.07
C THR A 427 1.96 23.14 14.54
N ILE A 428 0.94 23.70 13.89
CA ILE A 428 0.87 23.74 12.42
C ILE A 428 1.94 24.68 11.86
N GLU A 429 2.14 25.85 12.48
CA GLU A 429 3.14 26.83 12.09
C GLU A 429 4.56 26.22 12.08
N GLU A 430 4.96 25.55 13.17
CA GLU A 430 6.25 24.88 13.24
C GLU A 430 6.38 23.76 12.20
N ARG A 431 5.29 23.05 11.91
CA ARG A 431 5.31 22.03 10.85
C ARG A 431 5.49 22.65 9.47
N VAL A 432 4.80 23.75 9.17
CA VAL A 432 4.98 24.53 7.93
C VAL A 432 6.41 25.05 7.83
N LYS A 433 6.94 25.65 8.91
CA LYS A 433 8.32 26.17 8.99
C LYS A 433 9.38 25.08 8.90
N SER A 434 9.07 23.84 9.26
CA SER A 434 10.00 22.70 9.12
C SER A 434 9.94 22.02 7.74
N SER A 435 8.98 22.41 6.89
CA SER A 435 8.75 21.72 5.63
C SER A 435 9.82 22.07 4.59
N GLU A 436 10.46 21.06 4.02
CA GLU A 436 11.43 21.20 2.91
C GLU A 436 10.73 21.15 1.54
N SER A 437 9.48 20.69 1.49
CA SER A 437 8.69 20.52 0.26
C SER A 437 8.02 21.81 -0.22
N LEU A 438 7.80 22.75 0.68
CA LEU A 438 7.15 24.03 0.40
C LEU A 438 8.18 25.05 -0.04
N THR A 439 7.82 25.88 -1.01
CA THR A 439 8.63 27.04 -1.42
C THR A 439 8.63 28.11 -0.33
N GLU A 440 9.63 28.99 -0.32
CA GLU A 440 9.69 30.11 0.65
C GLU A 440 8.46 31.02 0.57
N ALA A 441 7.91 31.22 -0.63
CA ALA A 441 6.69 32.00 -0.84
C ALA A 441 5.46 31.31 -0.21
N GLU A 442 5.30 30.00 -0.41
CA GLU A 442 4.22 29.23 0.20
C GLU A 442 4.33 29.17 1.72
N VAL A 443 5.55 28.96 2.25
CA VAL A 443 5.80 29.01 3.70
C VAL A 443 5.42 30.38 4.25
N SER A 444 5.90 31.46 3.64
CA SER A 444 5.62 32.82 4.09
C SER A 444 4.12 33.13 4.08
N GLN A 445 3.41 32.71 3.03
CA GLN A 445 1.96 32.88 2.95
C GLN A 445 1.23 32.10 4.06
N LYS A 446 1.56 30.82 4.25
CA LYS A 446 0.92 29.97 5.26
C LYS A 446 1.22 30.43 6.68
N VAL A 447 2.47 30.80 6.97
CA VAL A 447 2.86 31.35 8.28
C VAL A 447 2.09 32.64 8.55
N LYS A 448 1.97 33.53 7.56
CA LYS A 448 1.18 34.76 7.71
C LYS A 448 -0.29 34.48 8.02
N GLU A 449 -0.92 33.55 7.30
CA GLU A 449 -2.31 33.13 7.60
C GLU A 449 -2.45 32.63 9.05
N ILE A 450 -1.45 31.90 9.56
CA ILE A 450 -1.40 31.40 10.93
C ILE A 450 -1.17 32.52 11.96
N GLU A 451 -0.27 33.45 11.68
CA GLU A 451 -0.02 34.63 12.51
C GLU A 451 -1.26 35.53 12.62
N ASP A 452 -2.01 35.71 11.53
CA ASP A 452 -3.28 36.44 11.52
C ASP A 452 -4.32 35.74 12.42
N GLY A 453 -4.40 34.41 12.37
CA GLY A 453 -5.25 33.60 13.25
C GLY A 453 -4.85 33.71 14.73
N LEU A 454 -3.55 33.68 15.02
CA LEU A 454 -3.01 33.86 16.38
C LEU A 454 -3.32 35.26 16.93
N ALA A 455 -3.15 36.30 16.12
CA ALA A 455 -3.49 37.67 16.49
C ALA A 455 -4.99 37.83 16.82
N LYS A 456 -5.87 37.14 16.08
CA LYS A 456 -7.30 37.15 16.38
C LYS A 456 -7.64 36.43 17.69
N LEU A 457 -6.95 35.33 18.00
CA LEU A 457 -7.09 34.64 19.28
C LEU A 457 -6.62 35.50 20.46
N ASP A 458 -5.56 36.30 20.29
CA ASP A 458 -5.10 37.25 21.31
C ASP A 458 -6.08 38.39 21.56
N ASP A 459 -6.70 38.94 20.50
CA ASP A 459 -7.81 39.90 20.63
C ASP A 459 -8.99 39.31 21.41
N LEU A 460 -9.42 38.09 21.06
CA LEU A 460 -10.50 37.40 21.76
C LEU A 460 -10.14 37.13 23.22
N ARG A 461 -8.88 36.76 23.52
CA ARG A 461 -8.40 36.56 24.89
C ARG A 461 -8.55 37.82 25.73
N ALA A 462 -8.06 38.95 25.24
CA ALA A 462 -8.14 40.23 25.94
C ALA A 462 -9.60 40.63 26.24
N ARG A 463 -10.52 40.28 25.34
CA ARG A 463 -11.95 40.53 25.52
C ARG A 463 -12.61 39.59 26.52
N VAL A 464 -12.18 38.32 26.61
CA VAL A 464 -12.60 37.40 27.68
C VAL A 464 -12.17 37.94 29.04
N ASP A 465 -10.93 38.41 29.16
CA ASP A 465 -10.39 38.97 30.41
C ASP A 465 -11.20 40.20 30.86
N ALA A 466 -11.49 41.11 29.92
CA ALA A 466 -12.20 42.36 30.17
C ALA A 466 -13.71 42.21 30.43
N ALA A 467 -14.35 41.13 29.95
CA ALA A 467 -15.80 40.93 30.12
C ALA A 467 -16.16 40.88 31.61
N THR A 468 -17.15 41.63 32.08
CA THR A 468 -17.59 41.58 33.49
C THR A 468 -18.96 40.92 33.64
N THR A 469 -19.68 40.79 32.52
CA THR A 469 -21.04 40.28 32.47
C THR A 469 -21.14 39.04 31.59
N LYS A 470 -22.22 38.28 31.81
CA LYS A 470 -22.53 37.10 31.01
C LYS A 470 -22.84 37.46 29.55
N GLU A 471 -23.48 38.59 29.33
CA GLU A 471 -23.86 39.09 28.01
C GLU A 471 -22.61 39.44 27.18
N GLU A 472 -21.64 40.14 27.76
CA GLU A 472 -20.35 40.42 27.12
C GLU A 472 -19.60 39.12 26.79
N LEU A 473 -19.55 38.19 27.74
CA LEU A 473 -18.88 36.91 27.54
C LEU A 473 -19.54 36.10 26.42
N LYS A 474 -20.88 36.14 26.31
CA LYS A 474 -21.62 35.47 25.25
C LYS A 474 -21.25 35.98 23.86
N VAL A 475 -21.07 37.28 23.70
CA VAL A 475 -20.63 37.86 22.41
C VAL A 475 -19.25 37.33 22.04
N VAL A 476 -18.30 37.31 22.98
CA VAL A 476 -16.95 36.77 22.74
C VAL A 476 -16.97 35.28 22.43
N ILE A 477 -17.83 34.52 23.12
CA ILE A 477 -18.06 33.10 22.85
C ILE A 477 -18.55 32.88 21.41
N ASP A 478 -19.55 33.63 20.98
CA ASP A 478 -20.13 33.48 19.64
C ASP A 478 -19.10 33.86 18.55
N GLU A 479 -18.32 34.92 18.76
CA GLU A 479 -17.22 35.26 17.86
C GLU A 479 -16.09 34.21 17.83
N LEU A 480 -15.71 33.64 18.97
CA LEU A 480 -14.72 32.56 19.04
C LEU A 480 -15.20 31.31 18.29
N LYS A 481 -16.50 30.99 18.38
CA LYS A 481 -17.10 29.87 17.63
C LYS A 481 -17.02 30.10 16.14
N ASP A 482 -17.44 31.28 15.69
CA ASP A 482 -17.48 31.61 14.27
C ASP A 482 -16.06 31.62 13.70
N PHE A 483 -15.12 32.26 14.40
CA PHE A 483 -13.70 32.21 14.08
C PHE A 483 -13.20 30.76 13.98
N TRP A 484 -13.43 29.95 15.01
CA TRP A 484 -12.91 28.57 15.01
C TRP A 484 -13.56 27.71 13.95
N LYS A 485 -14.86 27.90 13.66
CA LYS A 485 -15.57 27.15 12.62
C LYS A 485 -14.93 27.37 11.25
N GLU A 486 -14.62 28.61 10.91
CA GLU A 486 -13.94 28.98 9.67
C GLU A 486 -12.48 28.51 9.66
N TYR A 487 -11.75 28.85 10.74
CA TYR A 487 -10.32 28.60 10.83
C TYR A 487 -9.99 27.10 10.90
N ARG A 488 -10.87 26.28 11.49
CA ARG A 488 -10.77 24.82 11.50
C ARG A 488 -10.70 24.22 10.10
N LEU A 489 -11.46 24.76 9.15
CA LEU A 489 -11.44 24.27 7.76
C LEU A 489 -10.09 24.60 7.11
N VAL A 490 -9.56 25.80 7.38
CA VAL A 490 -8.24 26.23 6.92
C VAL A 490 -7.14 25.33 7.48
N THR A 491 -7.13 25.06 8.78
CA THR A 491 -6.10 24.23 9.41
C THR A 491 -6.15 22.79 8.93
N LYS A 492 -7.35 22.21 8.73
CA LYS A 492 -7.49 20.87 8.13
C LYS A 492 -6.91 20.82 6.72
N GLY A 493 -7.20 21.82 5.88
CA GLY A 493 -6.65 21.92 4.53
C GLY A 493 -5.11 22.03 4.53
N GLN A 494 -4.55 22.88 5.40
CA GLN A 494 -3.09 23.04 5.53
C GLN A 494 -2.42 21.76 6.07
N ALA A 495 -3.03 21.08 7.05
CA ALA A 495 -2.51 19.82 7.59
C ALA A 495 -2.50 18.71 6.53
N LEU A 496 -3.58 18.57 5.76
CA LEU A 496 -3.69 17.62 4.66
C LEU A 496 -2.62 17.86 3.60
N GLU A 497 -2.39 19.13 3.22
CA GLU A 497 -1.34 19.48 2.26
C GLU A 497 0.06 19.10 2.74
N LEU A 498 0.39 19.37 4.01
CA LEU A 498 1.66 18.94 4.61
C LEU A 498 1.82 17.41 4.61
N MET A 499 0.71 16.66 4.74
CA MET A 499 0.75 15.20 4.64
C MET A 499 0.92 14.73 3.19
N GLN A 500 0.26 15.36 2.23
CA GLN A 500 0.44 15.08 0.80
C GLN A 500 1.88 15.32 0.36
N ASP A 501 2.49 16.40 0.81
CA ASP A 501 3.89 16.71 0.54
C ASP A 501 4.84 15.64 1.09
N LYS A 502 4.60 15.21 2.34
CA LYS A 502 5.37 14.11 2.94
C LYS A 502 5.18 12.81 2.17
N MET A 503 3.96 12.52 1.72
CA MET A 503 3.68 11.34 0.90
C MET A 503 4.40 11.40 -0.45
N LYS A 504 4.43 12.57 -1.09
CA LYS A 504 5.20 12.80 -2.32
C LYS A 504 6.68 12.46 -2.12
N ASP A 505 7.27 12.93 -1.02
CA ASP A 505 8.67 12.64 -0.70
C ASP A 505 8.91 11.14 -0.47
N ILE A 506 8.01 10.48 0.28
CA ILE A 506 8.03 9.03 0.49
C ILE A 506 7.98 8.29 -0.86
N LEU A 507 7.06 8.64 -1.76
CA LEU A 507 6.94 8.03 -3.07
C LEU A 507 8.22 8.21 -3.91
N VAL A 508 8.85 9.38 -3.85
CA VAL A 508 10.14 9.64 -4.52
C VAL A 508 11.23 8.70 -3.99
N ARG A 509 11.38 8.59 -2.66
CA ARG A 509 12.35 7.68 -2.04
C ARG A 509 12.07 6.22 -2.39
N THR A 510 10.80 5.82 -2.44
CA THR A 510 10.46 4.44 -2.78
C THR A 510 10.78 4.10 -4.24
N ASN A 511 10.71 5.06 -5.16
CA ASN A 511 11.18 4.86 -6.54
C ASN A 511 12.69 4.63 -6.61
N VAL A 512 13.46 5.33 -5.77
CA VAL A 512 14.90 5.09 -5.64
C VAL A 512 15.17 3.68 -5.13
N LEU A 513 14.40 3.21 -4.15
CA LEU A 513 14.50 1.83 -3.65
C LEU A 513 14.16 0.79 -4.71
N GLU A 514 13.11 1.01 -5.51
CA GLU A 514 12.78 0.13 -6.64
C GLU A 514 13.91 0.07 -7.68
N ARG A 515 14.52 1.23 -8.00
CA ARG A 515 15.67 1.27 -8.90
C ARG A 515 16.85 0.49 -8.35
N LYS A 516 17.16 0.64 -7.05
CA LYS A 516 18.21 -0.12 -6.36
C LYS A 516 17.93 -1.63 -6.38
N LEU A 517 16.68 -2.02 -6.16
CA LEU A 517 16.25 -3.40 -6.28
C LEU A 517 16.45 -3.94 -7.71
N ASP A 518 16.02 -3.21 -8.74
CA ASP A 518 16.23 -3.60 -10.13
C ASP A 518 17.72 -3.75 -10.48
N GLN A 519 18.58 -2.85 -10.01
CA GLN A 519 20.03 -2.92 -10.23
C GLN A 519 20.64 -4.15 -9.55
N MET A 520 20.20 -4.47 -8.33
CA MET A 520 20.63 -5.67 -7.62
C MET A 520 20.23 -6.95 -8.37
N LEU A 521 19.01 -7.00 -8.92
CA LEU A 521 18.52 -8.12 -9.70
C LEU A 521 19.29 -8.27 -11.01
N GLN A 522 19.60 -7.17 -11.68
CA GLN A 522 20.47 -7.16 -12.85
C GLN A 522 21.87 -7.72 -12.52
N GLY A 523 22.46 -7.28 -11.41
CA GLY A 523 23.73 -7.80 -10.92
C GLY A 523 23.70 -9.31 -10.64
N ALA A 524 22.56 -9.83 -10.18
CA ALA A 524 22.32 -11.27 -9.99
C ALA A 524 22.40 -12.04 -11.31
N GLU A 525 21.63 -11.58 -12.29
CA GLU A 525 21.51 -12.24 -13.59
C GLU A 525 22.85 -12.23 -14.33
N LEU A 526 23.61 -11.13 -14.27
CA LEU A 526 24.95 -11.04 -14.88
C LEU A 526 25.96 -12.01 -14.27
N ARG A 527 25.76 -12.44 -13.02
CA ARG A 527 26.56 -13.46 -12.34
C ARG A 527 26.06 -14.88 -12.58
N GLY A 528 25.03 -15.05 -13.41
CA GLY A 528 24.39 -16.34 -13.67
C GLY A 528 23.58 -16.86 -12.47
N ILE A 529 23.16 -15.97 -11.56
CA ILE A 529 22.31 -16.33 -10.43
C ILE A 529 20.86 -16.21 -10.90
N GLU A 530 20.18 -17.36 -10.97
CA GLU A 530 18.76 -17.40 -11.30
C GLU A 530 17.94 -16.87 -10.13
N ILE A 531 17.12 -15.85 -10.39
CA ILE A 531 16.17 -15.31 -9.40
C ILE A 531 14.98 -16.27 -9.33
N PRO A 532 14.63 -16.81 -8.14
CA PRO A 532 13.47 -17.68 -8.00
C PRO A 532 12.18 -16.98 -8.45
N GLU A 533 11.28 -17.73 -9.07
CA GLU A 533 10.02 -17.16 -9.59
C GLU A 533 9.15 -16.54 -8.49
N GLU A 534 9.22 -17.07 -7.27
CA GLU A 534 8.57 -16.49 -6.09
C GLU A 534 9.08 -15.07 -5.75
N VAL A 535 10.35 -14.76 -6.03
CA VAL A 535 10.91 -13.43 -5.82
C VAL A 535 10.40 -12.49 -6.91
N ASN A 536 10.30 -12.95 -8.16
CA ASN A 536 9.69 -12.18 -9.25
C ASN A 536 8.23 -11.80 -8.95
N ALA A 537 7.45 -12.74 -8.40
CA ALA A 537 6.09 -12.47 -7.97
C ALA A 537 6.04 -11.37 -6.90
N LEU A 538 6.90 -11.43 -5.88
CA LEU A 538 6.99 -10.39 -4.85
C LEU A 538 7.42 -9.03 -5.43
N ILE A 539 8.35 -8.99 -6.37
CA ILE A 539 8.77 -7.74 -7.04
C ILE A 539 7.60 -7.11 -7.81
N ASN A 540 6.78 -7.93 -8.46
CA ASN A 540 5.56 -7.45 -9.14
C ASN A 540 4.55 -6.90 -8.13
N THR A 541 4.35 -7.59 -7.00
CA THR A 541 3.49 -7.11 -5.90
C THR A 541 4.01 -5.77 -5.36
N PHE A 542 5.30 -5.67 -5.05
CA PHE A 542 5.94 -4.44 -4.60
C PHE A 542 5.69 -3.28 -5.58
N SER A 543 6.01 -3.50 -6.86
CA SER A 543 5.83 -2.49 -7.91
C SER A 543 4.36 -2.08 -8.06
N GLY A 544 3.44 -3.04 -7.94
CA GLY A 544 2.00 -2.81 -7.99
C GLY A 544 1.49 -1.95 -6.83
N GLN A 545 1.97 -2.19 -5.62
CA GLN A 545 1.62 -1.38 -4.44
C GLN A 545 2.12 0.07 -4.56
N ILE A 546 3.32 0.28 -5.12
CA ILE A 546 3.83 1.64 -5.39
C ILE A 546 2.98 2.38 -6.42
N GLU A 547 2.55 1.69 -7.48
CA GLU A 547 1.67 2.33 -8.47
C GLU A 547 0.28 2.61 -7.89
N LYS A 548 -0.28 1.69 -7.10
CA LYS A 548 -1.52 1.92 -6.34
C LYS A 548 -1.41 3.18 -5.47
N ALA A 549 -0.32 3.30 -4.70
CA ALA A 549 -0.08 4.46 -3.85
C ALA A 549 0.02 5.77 -4.64
N ARG A 550 0.67 5.77 -5.82
CA ARG A 550 0.76 6.94 -6.70
C ARG A 550 -0.61 7.37 -7.24
N THR A 551 -1.43 6.42 -7.65
CA THR A 551 -2.80 6.69 -8.13
C THR A 551 -3.64 7.32 -7.03
N LEU A 552 -3.67 6.70 -5.84
CA LEU A 552 -4.40 7.22 -4.68
C LEU A 552 -3.91 8.59 -4.23
N TYR A 553 -2.59 8.82 -4.25
CA TYR A 553 -2.01 10.14 -3.99
C TYR A 553 -2.47 11.19 -5.01
N THR A 554 -2.55 10.84 -6.29
CA THR A 554 -3.00 11.74 -7.35
C THR A 554 -4.48 12.08 -7.17
N GLU A 555 -5.33 11.07 -6.91
CA GLU A 555 -6.75 11.26 -6.58
C GLU A 555 -6.92 12.19 -5.37
N SER A 556 -6.17 11.93 -4.28
CA SER A 556 -6.17 12.78 -3.09
C SER A 556 -5.83 14.23 -3.43
N ARG A 557 -4.79 14.47 -4.26
CA ARG A 557 -4.37 15.81 -4.67
C ARG A 557 -5.45 16.51 -5.49
N ASP A 558 -6.07 15.81 -6.42
CA ASP A 558 -7.09 16.38 -7.30
C ASP A 558 -8.36 16.75 -6.51
N ILE A 559 -8.75 15.93 -5.53
CA ILE A 559 -9.84 16.24 -4.59
C ILE A 559 -9.48 17.47 -3.74
N LYS A 560 -8.25 17.56 -3.21
CA LYS A 560 -7.77 18.75 -2.46
C LYS A 560 -7.80 20.02 -3.31
N ASN A 561 -7.44 19.91 -4.59
CA ASN A 561 -7.46 21.04 -5.50
C ASN A 561 -8.88 21.58 -5.69
N LYS A 562 -9.90 20.70 -5.81
CA LYS A 562 -11.32 21.12 -5.81
C LYS A 562 -11.69 21.86 -4.52
N ALA A 563 -11.30 21.32 -3.35
CA ALA A 563 -11.53 21.99 -2.08
C ALA A 563 -10.84 23.37 -2.00
N THR A 564 -9.65 23.50 -2.61
CA THR A 564 -8.91 24.76 -2.66
C THR A 564 -9.63 25.81 -3.51
N GLU A 565 -10.28 25.43 -4.60
CA GLU A 565 -11.10 26.35 -5.40
C GLU A 565 -12.30 26.87 -4.61
N ILE A 566 -13.03 25.99 -3.90
CA ILE A 566 -14.13 26.41 -3.00
C ILE A 566 -13.63 27.41 -1.95
N ARG A 567 -12.46 27.14 -1.35
CA ARG A 567 -11.86 28.06 -0.36
C ARG A 567 -11.55 29.44 -0.95
N LYS A 568 -11.13 29.53 -2.22
CA LYS A 568 -10.84 30.81 -2.89
C LYS A 568 -12.11 31.62 -3.13
N GLU A 569 -13.23 30.95 -3.38
CA GLU A 569 -14.55 31.59 -3.53
C GLU A 569 -15.10 32.09 -2.19
N GLY A 570 -14.71 31.47 -1.08
CA GLY A 570 -15.09 31.84 0.28
C GLY A 570 -16.14 30.90 0.87
N PHE A 571 -16.40 31.05 2.17
CA PHE A 571 -17.32 30.18 2.93
C PHE A 571 -18.64 30.87 3.25
N ASP A 572 -19.31 31.41 2.22
CA ASP A 572 -20.50 32.25 2.37
C ASP A 572 -21.74 31.47 2.87
N THR A 573 -21.80 30.16 2.65
CA THR A 573 -22.95 29.32 2.99
C THR A 573 -22.56 28.11 3.84
N LYS A 574 -23.52 27.50 4.53
CA LYS A 574 -23.28 26.23 5.23
C LYS A 574 -23.00 25.09 4.25
N GLU A 575 -23.62 25.12 3.08
CA GLU A 575 -23.47 24.12 2.01
C GLU A 575 -22.03 24.10 1.48
N THR A 576 -21.44 25.26 1.20
CA THR A 576 -20.03 25.37 0.75
C THR A 576 -19.04 24.91 1.81
N GLN A 577 -19.32 25.16 3.10
CA GLN A 577 -18.50 24.66 4.21
C GLN A 577 -18.57 23.15 4.34
N GLU A 578 -19.75 22.56 4.18
CA GLU A 578 -19.96 21.11 4.23
C GLU A 578 -19.32 20.40 3.04
N GLU A 579 -19.49 20.94 1.83
CA GLU A 579 -18.84 20.44 0.61
C GLU A 579 -17.31 20.48 0.75
N PHE A 580 -16.74 21.60 1.21
CA PHE A 580 -15.31 21.69 1.48
C PHE A 580 -14.85 20.62 2.48
N ASN A 581 -15.56 20.47 3.61
CA ASN A 581 -15.20 19.50 4.63
C ASN A 581 -15.28 18.05 4.09
N ASN A 582 -16.29 17.73 3.28
CA ASN A 582 -16.43 16.41 2.66
C ASN A 582 -15.27 16.11 1.70
N LEU A 583 -14.87 17.08 0.86
CA LEU A 583 -13.70 16.93 -0.01
C LEU A 583 -12.40 16.75 0.77
N ILE A 584 -12.21 17.46 1.89
CA ILE A 584 -11.03 17.29 2.75
C ILE A 584 -11.02 15.89 3.38
N VAL A 585 -12.15 15.40 3.89
CA VAL A 585 -12.27 14.05 4.45
C VAL A 585 -12.00 12.97 3.39
N GLU A 586 -12.60 13.10 2.21
CA GLU A 586 -12.40 12.18 1.09
C GLU A 586 -10.93 12.18 0.63
N SER A 587 -10.34 13.37 0.47
CA SER A 587 -8.93 13.52 0.11
C SER A 587 -7.99 12.89 1.15
N ASN A 588 -8.29 13.06 2.44
CA ASN A 588 -7.52 12.45 3.52
C ASN A 588 -7.64 10.93 3.52
N LYS A 589 -8.83 10.38 3.28
CA LYS A 589 -9.05 8.94 3.13
C LYS A 589 -8.18 8.35 2.02
N LYS A 590 -8.17 8.98 0.84
CA LYS A 590 -7.31 8.58 -0.29
C LYS A 590 -5.81 8.65 0.05
N LEU A 591 -5.41 9.65 0.83
CA LEU A 591 -4.02 9.78 1.29
C LEU A 591 -3.63 8.68 2.28
N GLN A 592 -4.55 8.28 3.16
CA GLN A 592 -4.36 7.17 4.09
C GLN A 592 -4.23 5.85 3.32
N GLU A 593 -5.12 5.57 2.37
CA GLU A 593 -5.01 4.38 1.51
C GLU A 593 -3.68 4.36 0.74
N ALA A 594 -3.16 5.52 0.31
CA ALA A 594 -1.84 5.63 -0.30
C ALA A 594 -0.71 5.29 0.69
N ARG A 595 -0.81 5.74 1.94
CA ARG A 595 0.15 5.41 3.02
C ARG A 595 0.17 3.92 3.30
N ASP A 596 -1.00 3.28 3.35
CA ASP A 596 -1.13 1.86 3.62
C ASP A 596 -0.52 1.04 2.48
N ALA A 597 -0.76 1.43 1.23
CA ALA A 597 -0.13 0.81 0.07
C ALA A 597 1.40 0.91 0.10
N VAL A 598 1.98 2.07 0.48
CA VAL A 598 3.44 2.19 0.66
C VAL A 598 3.95 1.30 1.81
N THR A 599 3.19 1.21 2.89
CA THR A 599 3.56 0.38 4.06
C THR A 599 3.61 -1.10 3.67
N GLU A 600 2.61 -1.58 2.92
CA GLU A 600 2.59 -2.94 2.36
C GLU A 600 3.71 -3.17 1.35
N ALA A 601 4.03 -2.17 0.53
CA ALA A 601 5.19 -2.24 -0.35
C ALA A 601 6.50 -2.40 0.43
N HIS A 602 6.67 -1.66 1.53
CA HIS A 602 7.87 -1.78 2.37
C HIS A 602 7.99 -3.16 3.02
N LYS A 603 6.88 -3.75 3.51
CA LYS A 603 6.86 -5.13 4.01
C LYS A 603 7.28 -6.11 2.90
N THR A 604 6.71 -5.98 1.71
CA THR A 604 7.05 -6.80 0.54
C THR A 604 8.54 -6.66 0.17
N LEU A 605 9.09 -5.44 0.22
CA LEU A 605 10.51 -5.20 -0.06
C LEU A 605 11.43 -5.92 0.95
N ALA A 606 11.09 -5.89 2.24
CA ALA A 606 11.84 -6.60 3.27
C ALA A 606 11.85 -8.12 3.03
N GLU A 607 10.72 -8.69 2.58
CA GLU A 607 10.63 -10.10 2.20
C GLU A 607 11.49 -10.42 0.98
N ILE A 608 11.46 -9.58 -0.06
CA ILE A 608 12.31 -9.70 -1.25
C ILE A 608 13.77 -9.74 -0.85
N ILE A 609 14.23 -8.78 -0.04
CA ILE A 609 15.62 -8.71 0.43
C ILE A 609 15.99 -9.98 1.21
N THR A 610 15.11 -10.45 2.09
CA THR A 610 15.33 -11.66 2.88
C THR A 610 15.48 -12.91 2.00
N LYS A 611 14.62 -13.07 0.98
CA LYS A 611 14.71 -14.21 0.05
C LYS A 611 15.96 -14.13 -0.82
N ILE A 612 16.31 -12.95 -1.30
CA ILE A 612 17.54 -12.72 -2.06
C ILE A 612 18.75 -13.07 -1.19
N LEU A 613 18.84 -12.58 0.04
CA LEU A 613 19.95 -12.92 0.95
C LEU A 613 20.14 -14.43 1.15
N LYS A 614 19.05 -15.20 1.19
CA LYS A 614 19.10 -16.67 1.27
C LYS A 614 19.71 -17.30 0.00
N VAL A 615 19.31 -16.84 -1.18
CA VAL A 615 19.88 -17.29 -2.46
C VAL A 615 21.38 -16.96 -2.54
N TYR A 616 21.79 -15.84 -1.96
CA TYR A 616 23.16 -15.35 -1.99
C TYR A 616 24.07 -15.88 -0.89
N ASN A 617 23.63 -16.85 -0.08
CA ASN A 617 24.35 -17.32 1.11
C ASN A 617 24.82 -16.14 2.00
N GLY A 618 24.01 -15.09 2.10
CA GLY A 618 24.29 -13.88 2.87
C GLY A 618 25.28 -12.89 2.26
N LYS A 619 25.84 -13.14 1.06
CA LYS A 619 26.75 -12.20 0.39
C LYS A 619 26.04 -11.45 -0.73
N LEU A 620 25.47 -10.29 -0.41
CA LEU A 620 25.00 -9.37 -1.45
C LEU A 620 26.17 -8.95 -2.34
N PRO A 621 25.95 -8.71 -3.64
CA PRO A 621 26.88 -7.95 -4.47
C PRO A 621 27.25 -6.66 -3.74
N GLU A 622 28.53 -6.44 -3.44
CA GLU A 622 28.98 -5.10 -3.07
C GLU A 622 28.66 -4.18 -4.26
N THR A 623 27.76 -3.22 -4.05
CA THR A 623 27.59 -2.09 -4.96
C THR A 623 28.93 -1.39 -5.05
N THR A 624 29.47 -1.27 -6.26
CA THR A 624 30.79 -0.67 -6.42
C THR A 624 30.71 0.82 -6.05
N PRO A 625 31.81 1.44 -5.58
CA PRO A 625 31.84 2.88 -5.35
C PRO A 625 31.44 3.71 -6.59
N GLU A 626 31.64 3.19 -7.81
CA GLU A 626 31.17 3.80 -9.06
C GLU A 626 29.64 3.69 -9.24
N ASP A 627 29.02 2.59 -8.80
CA ASP A 627 27.56 2.47 -8.73
C ASP A 627 26.98 3.47 -7.71
N ILE A 628 27.68 3.70 -6.60
CA ILE A 628 27.29 4.67 -5.56
C ILE A 628 27.51 6.11 -6.03
N ALA A 629 28.62 6.39 -6.71
CA ALA A 629 28.95 7.73 -7.22
C ALA A 629 28.04 8.13 -8.39
N SER A 630 27.79 7.23 -9.34
CA SER A 630 26.82 7.49 -10.41
C SER A 630 25.38 7.59 -9.87
N GLN A 631 25.08 6.91 -8.75
CA GLN A 631 23.82 7.10 -8.02
C GLN A 631 23.75 8.44 -7.31
N ALA A 632 24.81 8.88 -6.64
CA ALA A 632 24.85 10.19 -6.01
C ALA A 632 24.69 11.28 -7.07
N GLU A 633 25.35 11.16 -8.22
CA GLU A 633 25.16 12.08 -9.35
C GLU A 633 23.81 11.91 -10.06
N ALA A 634 23.14 10.76 -10.00
CA ALA A 634 21.80 10.55 -10.57
C ALA A 634 20.67 10.95 -9.61
N GLU A 635 20.88 10.84 -8.30
CA GLU A 635 20.03 11.41 -7.24
C GLU A 635 20.22 12.92 -7.25
N GLU A 636 21.47 13.40 -7.25
CA GLU A 636 21.84 14.82 -7.35
C GLU A 636 21.47 15.41 -8.71
N SER A 637 21.49 14.70 -9.85
CA SER A 637 21.00 15.23 -11.14
C SER A 637 19.52 14.94 -11.43
N ALA A 638 18.90 13.97 -10.77
CA ALA A 638 17.44 14.01 -10.59
C ALA A 638 17.04 15.21 -9.72
N GLU A 639 17.95 15.66 -8.85
CA GLU A 639 17.85 16.86 -8.02
C GLU A 639 18.49 18.14 -8.64
N ALA A 640 19.25 18.08 -9.75
CA ALA A 640 20.04 19.19 -10.34
C ALA A 640 19.85 19.36 -11.86
N GLY A 641 19.29 18.38 -12.57
CA GLY A 641 18.49 18.62 -13.80
C GLY A 641 17.20 19.43 -13.53
N ILE A 642 17.13 19.95 -12.30
CA ILE A 642 16.28 20.90 -11.62
C ILE A 642 16.82 22.35 -11.75
N GLU A 643 18.09 22.55 -12.15
CA GLU A 643 18.69 23.89 -12.31
C GLU A 643 18.88 24.38 -13.76
N ALA A 644 18.76 23.51 -14.76
CA ALA A 644 18.84 23.84 -16.19
C ALA A 644 17.48 23.72 -16.87
#